data_AF-A0A0V0VMG2-F1
#
_entry.id   AF-A0A0V0VMG2-F1
#
_cell.length_a   1.000
_cell.length_b   1.000
_cell.length_c   1.000
_cell.angle_alpha   90.00
_cell.angle_beta   90.00
_cell.angle_gamma   90.00
#
_symmetry.space_group_name_H-M   'P 1'
#
loop_
_entity.id
_entity.type
_entity.pdbx_description
1 polymer ?
#
loop_
_entity_poly.entity_id
_entity_poly.type
_entity_poly.pdbx_seq_one_letter_code
_entity_poly.pdbx_strand_id
1 'polypeptide(L)'
;LSSGGLKRNGTVGEVKFDDSKIAFGHKTKIQLLRSMAVLKLCSTKMVLDRGEDLFKILRWTFGDRISNSLMKATFYGHFVAGENLHDAVETVKRLKARNVRSLLDYCFEQTLDNDSDGSVEECTLKTLIGCIDALAGLNDPLQMVAIKLTSLGCPKMLLTLSDSWTRTLTMVERRTGLSWENLLESPIAADKFNLNNSNLRCGDHQLTAELYNKWLDNLRKTDDGLVDLYPYGILDRVNAWKCIKRMMLADCGMLDDENLQWKYEAMVRRLNEIVDHAVRRNVRIVVDAEQSYFLPMTNILSLELMRKYCKNEPVVFITYQAYLKQANKLVANALQLARRWQCVIGTKLVRGAYMEHERQRALLLGYTSPINDTYDLTNETYDNILDLLIKEIKSRQIGKVHLICATHNEQSVKHLLANLKSLQLHSTRPTSKCADNISFGQLYGMCDQISFPLADAGFLVYKYLPFGPVGEVLPYLLRRAQENSAVMEKTQFEYNLMKQELKRRLFCIFWLKMENVPKESKANVENDDDSDSSAVTAIIDDDLATSDDDSEIIGLNKAEKEIPVCGNDNEQFSSDSLAQCPLHPISLESGEAKSDAESEETSRLIEGLLDEYPTLGECSLVSVHQTEREVALLEDSLNISESFWRNDTEIQWVEDAKEVMEFLEMLGVSRSDEQLPELSVEQIEMFLNE
;
A
#
# COMPACT_ATOMS: atom_id res chain seq x y z
N LEU A 1 -25.47 -25.58 -4.91
CA LEU A 1 -25.26 -26.86 -4.22
C LEU A 1 -25.23 -27.95 -5.30
N SER A 2 -24.08 -28.35 -5.83
CA SER A 2 -23.27 -29.43 -5.27
C SER A 2 -21.76 -29.15 -5.35
N SER A 3 -21.10 -29.45 -4.24
CA SER A 3 -19.66 -29.54 -4.01
C SER A 3 -18.81 -29.99 -5.22
N GLY A 4 -18.21 -29.03 -5.92
CA GLY A 4 -17.02 -29.26 -6.74
C GLY A 4 -15.82 -29.39 -5.81
N GLY A 5 -15.60 -30.59 -5.27
CA GLY A 5 -14.43 -30.91 -4.48
C GLY A 5 -13.16 -30.64 -5.27
N LEU A 6 -12.36 -29.66 -4.85
CA LEU A 6 -11.00 -29.48 -5.35
C LEU A 6 -10.25 -30.80 -5.21
N LYS A 7 -9.65 -31.29 -6.30
CA LYS A 7 -8.57 -32.29 -6.24
C LYS A 7 -7.37 -31.68 -5.52
N ARG A 8 -7.39 -31.63 -4.18
CA ARG A 8 -6.27 -31.24 -3.32
C ARG A 8 -5.40 -32.47 -3.04
N ASN A 9 -4.76 -33.01 -4.07
CA ASN A 9 -3.67 -33.97 -3.93
C ASN A 9 -2.39 -33.30 -4.43
N GLY A 10 -1.77 -32.53 -3.53
CA GLY A 10 -0.42 -32.02 -3.73
C GLY A 10 0.29 -32.06 -2.39
N THR A 11 1.29 -32.93 -2.25
CA THR A 11 2.45 -32.60 -1.43
C THR A 11 2.93 -31.20 -1.82
N VAL A 12 3.59 -30.44 -0.93
CA VAL A 12 4.33 -29.22 -1.34
C VAL A 12 5.37 -29.65 -2.37
N GLY A 13 4.94 -29.69 -3.64
CA GLY A 13 5.81 -29.84 -4.78
C GLY A 13 6.74 -28.65 -4.79
N GLU A 14 7.92 -28.84 -5.35
CA GLU A 14 8.83 -27.73 -5.59
C GLU A 14 8.09 -26.65 -6.37
N VAL A 15 7.90 -25.46 -5.77
CA VAL A 15 7.24 -24.34 -6.44
C VAL A 15 8.14 -23.91 -7.58
N LYS A 16 7.67 -24.09 -8.81
CA LYS A 16 8.41 -23.76 -10.03
C LYS A 16 8.08 -22.34 -10.49
N PHE A 17 9.08 -21.48 -10.51
CA PHE A 17 8.95 -20.08 -10.91
C PHE A 17 9.24 -19.84 -12.41
N ASP A 18 9.49 -20.92 -13.16
CA ASP A 18 9.77 -20.89 -14.61
C ASP A 18 8.60 -21.40 -15.48
N ASP A 19 7.46 -21.76 -14.88
CA ASP A 19 6.27 -22.15 -15.63
C ASP A 19 5.51 -20.93 -16.17
N SER A 20 5.76 -20.63 -17.44
CA SER A 20 5.12 -19.51 -18.16
C SER A 20 3.58 -19.62 -18.27
N LYS A 21 3.02 -20.84 -18.27
CA LYS A 21 1.57 -21.07 -18.38
C LYS A 21 0.87 -20.74 -17.07
N ILE A 22 1.44 -21.18 -15.94
CA ILE A 22 0.92 -20.85 -14.60
C ILE A 22 1.07 -19.35 -14.34
N ALA A 23 2.26 -18.80 -14.62
CA ALA A 23 2.58 -17.39 -14.39
C ALA A 23 1.63 -16.43 -15.14
N PHE A 24 1.39 -16.69 -16.43
CA PHE A 24 0.74 -15.71 -17.31
C PHE A 24 -0.57 -16.17 -17.94
N GLY A 25 -1.07 -17.36 -17.60
CA GLY A 25 -2.33 -17.90 -18.11
C GLY A 25 -3.54 -16.97 -17.89
N HIS A 26 -3.48 -16.12 -16.87
CA HIS A 26 -4.52 -15.14 -16.54
C HIS A 26 -4.51 -13.87 -17.42
N LYS A 27 -3.40 -13.57 -18.11
CA LYS A 27 -3.29 -12.38 -18.97
C LYS A 27 -3.81 -12.66 -20.37
N THR A 28 -4.35 -11.66 -21.06
CA THR A 28 -4.65 -11.72 -22.49
C THR A 28 -3.38 -11.50 -23.34
N LYS A 29 -3.44 -11.78 -24.65
CA LYS A 29 -2.32 -11.53 -25.57
C LYS A 29 -1.92 -10.06 -25.62
N ILE A 30 -2.91 -9.15 -25.59
CA ILE A 30 -2.69 -7.70 -25.59
C ILE A 30 -2.02 -7.27 -24.28
N GLN A 31 -2.49 -7.82 -23.15
CA GLN A 31 -1.86 -7.54 -21.85
C GLN A 31 -0.41 -8.03 -21.79
N LEU A 32 -0.11 -9.21 -22.34
CA LEU A 32 1.26 -9.72 -22.48
C LEU A 32 2.14 -8.78 -23.30
N LEU A 33 1.68 -8.36 -24.48
CA LEU A 33 2.41 -7.43 -25.34
C LEU A 33 2.65 -6.08 -24.64
N ARG A 34 1.63 -5.56 -23.94
CA ARG A 34 1.76 -4.33 -23.14
C ARG A 34 2.79 -4.49 -22.02
N SER A 35 2.73 -5.58 -21.25
CA SER A 35 3.71 -5.85 -20.19
C SER A 35 5.13 -5.94 -20.73
N MET A 36 5.32 -6.66 -21.85
CA MET A 36 6.61 -6.72 -22.54
C MET A 36 7.12 -5.34 -23.00
N ALA A 37 6.23 -4.48 -23.51
CA ALA A 37 6.58 -3.12 -23.90
C ALA A 37 6.96 -2.25 -22.70
N VAL A 38 6.19 -2.31 -21.60
CA VAL A 38 6.46 -1.55 -20.37
C VAL A 38 7.78 -1.98 -19.74
N LEU A 39 8.08 -3.27 -19.66
CA LEU A 39 9.38 -3.73 -19.15
C LEU A 39 10.55 -3.16 -19.98
N LYS A 40 10.39 -3.06 -21.29
CA LYS A 40 11.39 -2.43 -22.17
C LYS A 40 11.51 -0.92 -21.92
N LEU A 41 10.41 -0.23 -21.68
CA LEU A 41 10.43 1.20 -21.30
C LEU A 41 11.13 1.40 -19.94
N CYS A 42 10.85 0.55 -18.95
CA CYS A 42 11.55 0.54 -17.65
C CYS A 42 13.04 0.23 -17.78
N SER A 43 13.50 -0.40 -18.86
CA SER A 43 14.93 -0.62 -19.10
C SER A 43 15.65 0.61 -19.67
N THR A 44 14.93 1.70 -19.96
CA THR A 44 15.48 2.90 -20.61
C THR A 44 15.77 3.99 -19.59
N LYS A 45 17.05 4.27 -19.33
CA LYS A 45 17.50 5.27 -18.34
C LYS A 45 16.86 6.65 -18.49
N MET A 46 16.72 7.16 -19.72
CA MET A 46 16.08 8.46 -19.98
C MET A 46 14.61 8.53 -19.52
N VAL A 47 13.86 7.44 -19.68
CA VAL A 47 12.44 7.38 -19.28
C VAL A 47 12.32 7.35 -17.75
N LEU A 48 13.30 6.77 -17.07
CA LEU A 48 13.31 6.68 -15.61
C LEU A 48 13.74 7.99 -14.96
N ASP A 49 14.82 8.58 -15.46
CA ASP A 49 15.44 9.76 -14.85
C ASP A 49 14.65 11.04 -15.15
N ARG A 50 13.95 11.10 -16.29
CA ARG A 50 13.17 12.27 -16.74
C ARG A 50 11.70 11.96 -17.01
N GLY A 51 11.18 10.88 -16.44
CA GLY A 51 9.81 10.42 -16.74
C GLY A 51 8.73 11.46 -16.45
N GLU A 52 8.90 12.22 -15.36
CA GLU A 52 7.98 13.29 -14.99
C GLU A 52 8.04 14.47 -15.98
N ASP A 53 9.23 14.94 -16.32
CA ASP A 53 9.44 16.01 -17.29
C ASP A 53 8.94 15.61 -18.68
N LEU A 54 9.23 14.39 -19.11
CA LEU A 54 8.73 13.84 -20.37
C LEU A 54 7.20 13.79 -20.40
N PHE A 55 6.57 13.42 -19.28
CA PHE A 55 5.12 13.41 -19.20
C PHE A 55 4.53 14.83 -19.17
N LYS A 56 5.17 15.78 -18.48
CA LYS A 56 4.81 17.21 -18.52
C LYS A 56 4.90 17.77 -19.93
N ILE A 57 5.99 17.49 -20.65
CA ILE A 57 6.17 17.88 -22.06
C ILE A 57 5.09 17.23 -22.94
N LEU A 58 4.80 15.94 -22.74
CA LEU A 58 3.75 15.25 -23.49
C LEU A 58 2.37 15.91 -23.27
N ARG A 59 2.02 16.22 -22.02
CA ARG A 59 0.79 16.94 -21.68
C ARG A 59 0.75 18.32 -22.30
N TRP A 60 1.85 19.06 -22.24
CA TRP A 60 1.95 20.38 -22.84
C TRP A 60 1.82 20.35 -24.37
N THR A 61 2.41 19.36 -25.04
CA THR A 61 2.40 19.25 -26.51
C THR A 61 1.11 18.66 -27.07
N PHE A 62 0.56 17.62 -26.45
CA PHE A 62 -0.57 16.85 -27.00
C PHE A 62 -1.86 16.97 -26.19
N GLY A 63 -1.83 17.70 -25.08
CA GLY A 63 -2.94 17.82 -24.14
C GLY A 63 -3.14 16.58 -23.26
N ASP A 64 -4.02 16.74 -22.27
CA ASP A 64 -4.30 15.73 -21.25
C ASP A 64 -4.95 14.46 -21.81
N ARG A 65 -5.82 14.59 -22.80
CA ARG A 65 -6.57 13.45 -23.35
C ARG A 65 -5.64 12.42 -23.99
N ILE A 66 -4.72 12.87 -24.84
CA ILE A 66 -3.77 11.98 -25.54
C ILE A 66 -2.75 11.43 -24.55
N SER A 67 -2.21 12.29 -23.69
CA SER A 67 -1.20 11.92 -22.70
C SER A 67 -1.72 10.87 -21.71
N ASN A 68 -2.93 11.06 -21.17
CA ASN A 68 -3.56 10.11 -20.26
C ASN A 68 -3.90 8.81 -20.98
N SER A 69 -4.37 8.86 -22.23
CA SER A 69 -4.61 7.65 -23.04
C SER A 69 -3.34 6.84 -23.24
N LEU A 70 -2.22 7.50 -23.56
CA LEU A 70 -0.91 6.84 -23.70
C LEU A 70 -0.44 6.21 -22.40
N MET A 71 -0.60 6.91 -21.26
CA MET A 71 -0.27 6.35 -19.95
C MET A 71 -1.11 5.11 -19.65
N LYS A 72 -2.43 5.16 -19.87
CA LYS A 72 -3.35 4.03 -19.69
C LYS A 72 -3.00 2.84 -20.58
N ALA A 73 -2.54 3.10 -21.80
CA ALA A 73 -2.08 2.07 -22.72
C ALA A 73 -0.73 1.45 -22.32
N THR A 74 0.03 2.08 -21.42
CA THR A 74 1.40 1.69 -21.04
C THR A 74 1.54 1.43 -19.53
N PHE A 75 2.29 2.28 -18.81
CA PHE A 75 2.67 2.11 -17.40
C PHE A 75 1.46 2.03 -16.47
N TYR A 76 0.50 2.95 -16.66
CA TYR A 76 -0.66 3.02 -15.81
C TYR A 76 -1.49 1.73 -15.92
N GLY A 77 -1.85 1.31 -17.13
CA GLY A 77 -2.65 0.10 -17.30
C GLY A 77 -1.93 -1.20 -16.90
N HIS A 78 -0.61 -1.17 -16.75
CA HIS A 78 0.18 -2.31 -16.31
C HIS A 78 0.27 -2.43 -14.78
N PHE A 79 0.53 -1.31 -14.08
CA PHE A 79 0.79 -1.29 -12.64
C PHE A 79 -0.40 -0.84 -11.80
N VAL A 80 -1.41 -0.20 -12.40
CA VAL A 80 -2.58 0.37 -11.72
C VAL A 80 -3.84 -0.40 -12.09
N ALA A 81 -4.69 -0.63 -11.10
CA ALA A 81 -5.90 -1.43 -11.24
C ALA A 81 -7.03 -0.71 -11.98
N GLY A 82 -7.01 0.62 -11.97
CA GLY A 82 -8.02 1.49 -12.57
C GLY A 82 -8.07 2.86 -11.90
N GLU A 83 -8.90 3.75 -12.45
CA GLU A 83 -8.97 5.15 -12.02
C GLU A 83 -9.84 5.35 -10.79
N ASN A 84 -10.83 4.48 -10.63
CA ASN A 84 -11.83 4.55 -9.58
C ASN A 84 -11.93 3.20 -8.86
N LEU A 85 -12.66 3.21 -7.75
CA LEU A 85 -12.84 2.03 -6.91
C LEU A 85 -13.52 0.87 -7.66
N HIS A 86 -14.47 1.15 -8.55
CA HIS A 86 -15.18 0.13 -9.32
C HIS A 86 -14.20 -0.68 -10.20
N ASP A 87 -13.35 -0.01 -10.96
CA ASP A 87 -12.33 -0.65 -11.80
C ASP A 87 -11.34 -1.49 -10.97
N ALA A 88 -10.97 -0.96 -9.80
CA ALA A 88 -10.09 -1.65 -8.87
C ALA A 88 -10.73 -2.94 -8.36
N VAL A 89 -12.00 -2.90 -7.94
CA VAL A 89 -12.77 -4.05 -7.44
C VAL A 89 -12.94 -5.12 -8.53
N GLU A 90 -13.15 -4.74 -9.79
CA GLU A 90 -13.15 -5.70 -10.90
C GLU A 90 -11.80 -6.42 -11.05
N THR A 91 -10.69 -5.70 -10.84
CA THR A 91 -9.36 -6.32 -10.78
C THR A 91 -9.20 -7.25 -9.58
N VAL A 92 -9.72 -6.88 -8.40
CA VAL A 92 -9.73 -7.74 -7.21
C VAL A 92 -10.49 -9.04 -7.49
N LYS A 93 -11.68 -8.98 -8.09
CA LYS A 93 -12.47 -10.17 -8.45
C LYS A 93 -11.71 -11.10 -9.40
N ARG A 94 -11.05 -10.54 -10.43
CA ARG A 94 -10.23 -11.32 -11.38
C ARG A 94 -9.05 -12.02 -10.71
N LEU A 95 -8.35 -11.34 -9.79
CA LEU A 95 -7.25 -11.95 -9.03
C LEU A 95 -7.77 -13.05 -8.09
N LYS A 96 -8.89 -12.79 -7.39
CA LYS A 96 -9.51 -13.75 -6.46
C LYS A 96 -9.92 -15.04 -7.16
N ALA A 97 -10.43 -14.97 -8.39
CA ALA A 97 -10.76 -16.15 -9.21
C ALA A 97 -9.54 -17.06 -9.50
N ARG A 98 -8.33 -16.58 -9.27
CA ARG A 98 -7.06 -17.32 -9.41
C ARG A 98 -6.37 -17.55 -8.06
N ASN A 99 -7.12 -17.48 -6.95
CA ASN A 99 -6.63 -17.67 -5.58
C ASN A 99 -5.56 -16.64 -5.15
N VAL A 100 -5.53 -15.48 -5.78
CA VAL A 100 -4.67 -14.34 -5.41
C VAL A 100 -5.55 -13.24 -4.82
N ARG A 101 -5.28 -12.82 -3.60
CA ARG A 101 -6.00 -11.72 -2.95
C ARG A 101 -5.37 -10.38 -3.27
N SER A 102 -6.03 -9.31 -2.87
CA SER A 102 -5.55 -7.96 -3.10
C SER A 102 -5.33 -7.24 -1.79
N LEU A 103 -4.25 -6.47 -1.75
CA LEU A 103 -4.06 -5.40 -0.78
C LEU A 103 -4.36 -4.10 -1.55
N LEU A 104 -5.61 -3.64 -1.44
CA LEU A 104 -6.12 -2.51 -2.21
C LEU A 104 -5.53 -1.21 -1.66
N ASP A 105 -4.95 -0.38 -2.53
CA ASP A 105 -4.28 0.86 -2.16
C ASP A 105 -4.87 2.04 -2.93
N TYR A 106 -5.51 2.97 -2.22
CA TYR A 106 -5.85 4.26 -2.79
C TYR A 106 -4.58 5.10 -2.85
N CYS A 107 -4.06 5.29 -4.07
CA CYS A 107 -2.70 5.75 -4.31
C CYS A 107 -2.61 7.30 -4.25
N PHE A 108 -3.01 7.85 -3.11
CA PHE A 108 -2.91 9.26 -2.78
C PHE A 108 -1.89 9.47 -1.64
N GLU A 109 -0.96 10.41 -1.83
CA GLU A 109 0.07 10.79 -0.88
C GLU A 109 0.09 12.32 -0.77
N GLN A 110 0.10 12.86 0.46
CA GLN A 110 0.24 14.30 0.67
C GLN A 110 1.72 14.70 0.73
N THR A 111 2.04 15.88 0.19
CA THR A 111 3.37 16.51 0.32
C THR A 111 3.45 17.39 1.57
N LEU A 112 4.67 17.72 1.99
CA LEU A 112 4.93 18.58 3.17
C LEU A 112 4.45 20.03 2.99
N ASP A 113 4.29 20.48 1.74
CA ASP A 113 3.95 21.86 1.39
C ASP A 113 2.46 22.17 1.56
N ASN A 114 1.64 21.14 1.74
CA ASN A 114 0.19 21.31 1.89
C ASN A 114 -0.16 21.51 3.37
N ASP A 115 -0.38 22.77 3.78
CA ASP A 115 -1.03 23.03 5.06
C ASP A 115 -2.54 22.79 4.91
N SER A 116 -2.98 21.58 5.22
CA SER A 116 -4.39 21.19 5.07
C SER A 116 -5.22 21.64 6.26
N ASP A 117 -6.42 22.13 5.97
CA ASP A 117 -7.53 22.33 6.90
C ASP A 117 -8.19 21.01 7.34
N GLY A 118 -7.72 19.87 6.84
CA GLY A 118 -8.22 18.53 7.13
C GLY A 118 -9.25 18.01 6.12
N SER A 119 -9.67 18.82 5.14
CA SER A 119 -10.66 18.43 4.12
C SER A 119 -10.17 17.29 3.24
N VAL A 120 -8.88 17.31 2.86
CA VAL A 120 -8.25 16.30 2.03
C VAL A 120 -8.19 14.94 2.74
N GLU A 121 -7.83 14.93 4.02
CA GLU A 121 -7.83 13.70 4.81
C GLU A 121 -9.23 13.17 5.09
N GLU A 122 -10.24 14.05 5.18
CA GLU A 122 -11.64 13.62 5.31
C GLU A 122 -12.14 12.98 4.01
N CYS A 123 -11.77 13.55 2.85
CA CYS A 123 -12.03 12.94 1.55
C CYS A 123 -11.33 11.58 1.42
N THR A 124 -10.06 11.51 1.83
CA THR A 124 -9.27 10.27 1.85
C THR A 124 -9.94 9.22 2.75
N LEU A 125 -10.38 9.60 3.96
CA LEU A 125 -11.11 8.73 4.86
C LEU A 125 -12.36 8.16 4.17
N LYS A 126 -13.19 8.99 3.55
CA LYS A 126 -14.40 8.55 2.82
C LYS A 126 -14.07 7.55 1.72
N THR A 127 -13.03 7.81 0.92
CA THR A 127 -12.58 6.88 -0.13
C THR A 127 -12.14 5.54 0.45
N LEU A 128 -11.37 5.55 1.55
CA LEU A 128 -10.91 4.32 2.22
C LEU A 128 -12.07 3.55 2.88
N ILE A 129 -13.07 4.22 3.43
CA ILE A 129 -14.32 3.59 3.90
C ILE A 129 -15.04 2.90 2.74
N GLY A 130 -15.18 3.58 1.59
CA GLY A 130 -15.73 2.97 0.38
C GLY A 130 -14.95 1.73 -0.06
N CYS A 131 -13.61 1.76 0.04
CA CYS A 131 -12.78 0.59 -0.24
C CYS A 131 -13.10 -0.59 0.69
N ILE A 132 -13.26 -0.32 1.98
CA ILE A 132 -13.61 -1.35 2.98
C ILE A 132 -14.98 -1.95 2.66
N ASP A 133 -15.99 -1.11 2.41
CA ASP A 133 -17.34 -1.55 2.06
C ASP A 133 -17.35 -2.42 0.79
N ALA A 134 -16.63 -1.99 -0.25
CA ALA A 134 -16.56 -2.72 -1.51
C ALA A 134 -15.85 -4.08 -1.36
N LEU A 135 -14.78 -4.16 -0.56
CA LEU A 135 -14.11 -5.44 -0.27
C LEU A 135 -14.95 -6.36 0.61
N ALA A 136 -15.69 -5.81 1.58
CA ALA A 136 -16.59 -6.58 2.43
C ALA A 136 -17.69 -7.27 1.61
N GLY A 137 -18.21 -6.61 0.57
CA GLY A 137 -19.16 -7.18 -0.38
C GLY A 137 -18.65 -8.41 -1.16
N LEU A 138 -17.34 -8.68 -1.14
CA LEU A 138 -16.76 -9.87 -1.77
C LEU A 138 -16.84 -11.14 -0.89
N ASN A 139 -17.33 -11.04 0.35
CA ASN A 139 -17.45 -12.16 1.29
C ASN A 139 -16.13 -12.94 1.48
N ASP A 140 -15.00 -12.23 1.64
CA ASP A 140 -13.68 -12.81 1.89
C ASP A 140 -12.98 -12.04 3.01
N PRO A 141 -12.92 -12.58 4.24
CA PRO A 141 -12.44 -11.88 5.43
C PRO A 141 -10.91 -11.67 5.45
N LEU A 142 -10.22 -12.17 4.42
CA LEU A 142 -8.78 -12.01 4.25
C LEU A 142 -8.44 -10.84 3.32
N GLN A 143 -9.43 -10.12 2.77
CA GLN A 143 -9.15 -8.92 1.98
C GLN A 143 -8.61 -7.79 2.86
N MET A 144 -7.76 -6.95 2.26
CA MET A 144 -7.01 -5.92 2.97
C MET A 144 -7.04 -4.59 2.23
N VAL A 145 -7.07 -3.50 3.00
CA VAL A 145 -6.86 -2.13 2.51
C VAL A 145 -5.54 -1.61 3.05
N ALA A 146 -4.72 -1.02 2.18
CA ALA A 146 -3.53 -0.27 2.56
C ALA A 146 -3.93 1.16 2.92
N ILE A 147 -3.37 1.69 4.01
CA ILE A 147 -3.53 3.08 4.42
C ILE A 147 -2.16 3.70 4.65
N LYS A 148 -2.06 5.01 4.41
CA LYS A 148 -0.88 5.83 4.70
C LYS A 148 -1.27 6.83 5.77
N LEU A 149 -0.40 7.04 6.76
CA LEU A 149 -0.75 7.91 7.87
C LEU A 149 -0.63 9.38 7.47
N THR A 150 0.24 9.72 6.52
CA THR A 150 0.33 11.08 5.95
C THR A 150 -0.89 11.50 5.13
N SER A 151 -1.71 10.56 4.66
CA SER A 151 -2.96 10.89 3.95
C SER A 151 -4.17 10.96 4.89
N LEU A 152 -4.02 10.47 6.12
CA LEU A 152 -5.02 10.53 7.18
C LEU A 152 -4.65 11.49 8.31
N GLY A 153 -3.54 12.23 8.20
CA GLY A 153 -3.09 13.25 9.14
C GLY A 153 -2.10 14.21 8.49
N CYS A 154 -2.04 15.45 8.97
CA CYS A 154 -1.13 16.48 8.44
C CYS A 154 0.35 16.00 8.47
N PRO A 155 1.04 15.94 7.31
CA PRO A 155 2.43 15.50 7.24
C PRO A 155 3.37 16.35 8.09
N LYS A 156 3.21 17.67 8.09
CA LYS A 156 4.02 18.59 8.92
C LYS A 156 3.88 18.29 10.41
N MET A 157 2.66 18.03 10.87
CA MET A 157 2.43 17.60 12.26
C MET A 157 3.15 16.27 12.57
N LEU A 158 3.04 15.26 11.69
CA LEU A 158 3.71 13.97 11.89
C LEU A 158 5.24 14.11 11.94
N LEU A 159 5.82 14.99 11.12
CA LEU A 159 7.23 15.31 11.15
C LEU A 159 7.62 15.97 12.48
N THR A 160 6.89 17.00 12.91
CA THR A 160 7.14 17.71 14.19
C THR A 160 7.08 16.75 15.38
N LEU A 161 6.06 15.89 15.44
CA LEU A 161 5.92 14.90 16.50
C LEU A 161 7.04 13.84 16.43
N SER A 162 7.44 13.41 15.23
CA SER A 162 8.54 12.44 15.05
C SER A 162 9.89 12.99 15.49
N ASP A 163 10.19 14.25 15.15
CA ASP A 163 11.40 14.93 15.57
C ASP A 163 11.40 15.13 17.11
N SER A 164 10.29 15.63 17.66
CA SER A 164 10.13 15.81 19.10
C SER A 164 10.33 14.52 19.90
N TRP A 165 9.76 13.42 19.40
CA TRP A 165 9.93 12.10 19.99
C TRP A 165 11.38 11.61 19.90
N THR A 166 12.00 11.73 18.73
CA THR A 166 13.40 11.29 18.50
C THR A 166 14.39 12.05 19.38
N ARG A 167 14.21 13.37 19.52
CA ARG A 167 15.03 14.20 20.43
C ARG A 167 14.83 13.81 21.88
N THR A 168 13.59 13.56 22.30
CA THR A 168 13.27 13.12 23.67
C THR A 168 13.98 11.79 23.98
N LEU A 169 13.91 10.81 23.08
CA LEU A 169 14.57 9.52 23.27
C LEU A 169 16.09 9.63 23.28
N THR A 170 16.66 10.44 22.39
CA THR A 170 18.12 10.68 22.35
C THR A 170 18.61 11.31 23.67
N MET A 171 17.83 12.24 24.24
CA MET A 171 18.11 12.80 25.56
C MET A 171 18.09 11.71 26.64
N VAL A 172 17.06 10.85 26.64
CA VAL A 172 16.92 9.77 27.63
C VAL A 172 18.04 8.73 27.51
N GLU A 173 18.43 8.36 26.29
CA GLU A 173 19.54 7.43 26.03
C GLU A 173 20.86 7.98 26.59
N ARG A 174 21.18 9.25 26.29
CA ARG A 174 22.37 9.94 26.82
C ARG A 174 22.39 9.99 28.34
N ARG A 175 21.21 10.11 28.97
CA ARG A 175 21.09 10.19 30.43
C ARG A 175 21.22 8.83 31.07
N THR A 176 20.34 7.91 30.70
CA THR A 176 20.26 6.58 31.32
C THR A 176 21.44 5.66 30.97
N GLY A 177 22.17 5.97 29.88
CA GLY A 177 23.15 5.06 29.28
C GLY A 177 22.52 3.80 28.68
N LEU A 178 21.19 3.69 28.71
CA LEU A 178 20.44 2.63 28.08
C LEU A 178 20.25 3.01 26.63
N SER A 179 20.67 2.09 25.76
CA SER A 179 20.42 2.23 24.35
C SER A 179 18.92 2.32 24.06
N TRP A 180 18.56 2.94 22.95
CA TRP A 180 17.16 3.14 22.57
C TRP A 180 16.29 1.87 22.62
N GLU A 181 16.88 0.70 22.37
CA GLU A 181 16.20 -0.59 22.46
C GLU A 181 15.76 -0.87 23.89
N ASN A 182 16.71 -0.88 24.84
CA ASN A 182 16.44 -1.16 26.25
C ASN A 182 15.45 -0.15 26.87
N LEU A 183 15.39 1.07 26.34
CA LEU A 183 14.46 2.09 26.80
C LEU A 183 12.99 1.74 26.54
N LEU A 184 12.71 0.97 25.51
CA LEU A 184 11.35 0.66 25.06
C LEU A 184 10.94 -0.80 25.35
N GLU A 185 11.90 -1.67 25.65
CA GLU A 185 11.65 -3.08 25.98
C GLU A 185 10.95 -3.26 27.34
N SER A 186 11.32 -2.48 28.35
CA SER A 186 10.79 -2.63 29.71
C SER A 186 10.71 -1.30 30.48
N PRO A 187 9.79 -1.20 31.46
CA PRO A 187 9.78 -0.06 32.38
C PRO A 187 11.11 0.09 33.12
N ILE A 188 11.51 1.33 33.35
CA ILE A 188 12.85 1.70 33.82
C ILE A 188 12.75 2.25 35.23
N ALA A 189 13.67 1.88 36.10
CA ALA A 189 13.74 2.44 37.45
C ALA A 189 13.92 3.98 37.41
N ALA A 190 13.10 4.70 38.19
CA ALA A 190 13.04 6.17 38.15
C ALA A 190 14.37 6.85 38.53
N ASP A 191 15.19 6.18 39.34
CA ASP A 191 16.52 6.64 39.74
C ASP A 191 17.50 6.76 38.56
N LYS A 192 17.35 5.95 37.51
CA LYS A 192 18.14 6.07 36.27
C LYS A 192 17.93 7.39 35.52
N PHE A 193 16.81 8.08 35.79
CA PHE A 193 16.53 9.41 35.22
C PHE A 193 17.08 10.54 36.10
N ASN A 194 17.42 10.26 37.36
CA ASN A 194 17.88 11.25 38.35
C ASN A 194 19.41 11.41 38.35
N LEU A 195 20.01 11.58 37.17
CA LEU A 195 21.44 11.83 37.02
C LEU A 195 21.71 13.33 36.94
N ASN A 196 22.68 13.81 37.73
CA ASN A 196 23.14 15.19 37.91
C ASN A 196 22.59 16.21 36.88
N ASN A 197 21.75 17.17 37.31
CA ASN A 197 21.00 18.10 36.45
C ASN A 197 21.84 19.17 35.73
N SER A 198 23.16 19.01 35.64
CA SER A 198 24.03 19.89 34.86
C SER A 198 23.94 19.55 33.36
N ASN A 199 24.00 20.58 32.50
CA ASN A 199 24.03 20.47 31.03
C ASN A 199 22.90 19.62 30.41
N LEU A 200 21.66 19.76 30.90
CA LEU A 200 20.49 19.12 30.28
C LEU A 200 20.26 19.72 28.88
N ARG A 201 20.20 18.87 27.84
CA ARG A 201 19.94 19.26 26.45
C ARG A 201 18.98 18.30 25.76
N CYS A 202 18.05 18.85 24.98
CA CYS A 202 17.16 18.10 24.08
C CYS A 202 17.30 18.68 22.67
N GLY A 203 17.99 17.95 21.78
CA GLY A 203 18.52 18.53 20.55
C GLY A 203 19.45 19.71 20.89
N ASP A 204 19.22 20.85 20.24
CA ASP A 204 19.99 22.08 20.44
C ASP A 204 19.52 22.93 21.63
N HIS A 205 18.41 22.55 22.27
CA HIS A 205 17.81 23.33 23.35
C HIS A 205 18.40 22.94 24.71
N GLN A 206 18.80 23.95 25.49
CA GLN A 206 19.20 23.77 26.89
C GLN A 206 17.95 23.73 27.79
N LEU A 207 17.88 22.73 28.67
CA LEU A 207 16.75 22.52 29.56
C LEU A 207 17.07 22.98 30.98
N THR A 208 16.06 23.52 31.67
CA THR A 208 16.14 23.75 33.11
C THR A 208 15.84 22.45 33.86
N ALA A 209 16.40 22.33 35.08
CA ALA A 209 16.12 21.18 35.95
C ALA A 209 14.62 21.07 36.29
N GLU A 210 13.95 22.21 36.50
CA GLU A 210 12.52 22.28 36.76
C GLU A 210 11.70 21.67 35.61
N LEU A 211 12.06 22.01 34.37
CA LEU A 211 11.38 21.53 33.18
C LEU A 211 11.50 20.02 33.01
N TYR A 212 12.72 19.52 33.18
CA TYR A 212 13.03 18.10 33.11
C TYR A 212 12.27 17.30 34.18
N ASN A 213 12.29 17.78 35.43
CA ASN A 213 11.59 17.12 36.53
C ASN A 213 10.07 17.12 36.31
N LYS A 214 9.50 18.23 35.83
CA LYS A 214 8.07 18.33 35.47
C LYS A 214 7.72 17.33 34.36
N TRP A 215 8.57 17.17 33.35
CA TRP A 215 8.36 16.14 32.32
C TRP A 215 8.42 14.73 32.89
N LEU A 216 9.45 14.41 33.69
CA LEU A 216 9.62 13.09 34.34
C LEU A 216 8.44 12.73 35.25
N ASP A 217 7.87 13.72 35.96
CA ASP A 217 6.69 13.53 36.80
C ASP A 217 5.41 13.31 36.01
N ASN A 218 5.35 13.79 34.77
CA ASN A 218 4.22 13.58 33.86
C ASN A 218 4.27 12.24 33.12
N LEU A 219 5.43 11.56 33.10
CA LEU A 219 5.57 10.26 32.48
C LEU A 219 4.73 9.20 33.21
N ARG A 220 4.28 8.22 32.44
CA ARG A 220 3.55 7.08 32.98
C ARG A 220 4.47 6.26 33.89
N LYS A 221 3.99 5.96 35.09
CA LYS A 221 4.63 5.04 36.03
C LYS A 221 3.78 3.79 36.17
N THR A 222 4.42 2.62 36.25
CA THR A 222 3.78 1.35 36.59
C THR A 222 3.44 1.31 38.09
N ASP A 223 2.65 0.32 38.53
CA ASP A 223 2.21 0.21 39.92
C ASP A 223 3.37 0.06 40.92
N ASP A 224 4.49 -0.51 40.48
CA ASP A 224 5.76 -0.64 41.21
C ASP A 224 6.68 0.58 41.06
N GLY A 225 6.21 1.65 40.42
CA GLY A 225 6.90 2.94 40.33
C GLY A 225 7.96 3.05 39.21
N LEU A 226 8.04 2.07 38.30
CA LEU A 226 8.93 2.13 37.14
C LEU A 226 8.36 3.05 36.06
N VAL A 227 9.23 3.78 35.36
CA VAL A 227 8.87 4.69 34.27
C VAL A 227 8.71 3.91 32.97
N ASP A 228 7.53 3.97 32.36
CA ASP A 228 7.27 3.40 31.05
C ASP A 228 7.32 4.49 29.98
N LEU A 229 8.35 4.43 29.15
CA LEU A 229 8.55 5.41 28.10
C LEU A 229 7.70 5.14 26.86
N TYR A 230 7.13 3.94 26.68
CA TYR A 230 6.40 3.68 25.45
C TYR A 230 4.99 4.32 25.47
N PRO A 231 4.56 5.01 24.40
CA PRO A 231 3.22 5.59 24.35
C PRO A 231 2.09 4.59 24.53
N TYR A 232 1.20 4.87 25.48
CA TYR A 232 0.06 4.03 25.79
C TYR A 232 -1.22 4.86 25.84
N GLY A 233 -2.23 4.46 25.08
CA GLY A 233 -3.55 5.12 25.10
C GLY A 233 -3.57 6.46 24.36
N ILE A 234 -2.59 6.73 23.51
CA ILE A 234 -2.53 7.96 22.70
C ILE A 234 -3.58 8.00 21.57
N LEU A 235 -4.27 6.88 21.32
CA LEU A 235 -5.41 6.78 20.40
C LEU A 235 -6.76 6.68 21.13
N ASP A 236 -6.77 6.81 22.45
CA ASP A 236 -8.01 6.77 23.23
C ASP A 236 -8.71 8.14 23.11
N ARG A 237 -10.03 8.13 22.85
CA ARG A 237 -10.79 9.32 22.44
C ARG A 237 -10.78 10.46 23.49
N VAL A 238 -10.37 10.18 24.72
CA VAL A 238 -10.28 11.15 25.81
C VAL A 238 -8.82 11.51 26.03
N ASN A 239 -8.48 12.81 25.90
CA ASN A 239 -7.16 13.35 26.21
C ASN A 239 -5.99 12.83 25.34
N ALA A 240 -6.23 12.33 24.13
CA ALA A 240 -5.18 11.83 23.21
C ALA A 240 -3.99 12.81 23.06
N TRP A 241 -4.27 14.10 22.82
CA TRP A 241 -3.26 15.15 22.74
C TRP A 241 -2.44 15.28 24.04
N LYS A 242 -3.13 15.28 25.19
CA LYS A 242 -2.47 15.35 26.49
C LYS A 242 -1.56 14.14 26.71
N CYS A 243 -1.98 12.95 26.30
CA CYS A 243 -1.19 11.73 26.40
C CYS A 243 0.09 11.85 25.58
N ILE A 244 0.00 12.21 24.28
CA ILE A 244 1.19 12.31 23.44
C ILE A 244 2.11 13.46 23.88
N LYS A 245 1.54 14.62 24.23
CA LYS A 245 2.30 15.80 24.67
C LYS A 245 3.10 15.55 25.96
N ARG A 246 2.56 14.76 26.90
CA ARG A 246 3.25 14.39 28.16
C ARG A 246 4.52 13.56 27.94
N MET A 247 4.57 12.81 26.85
CA MET A 247 5.69 11.92 26.56
C MET A 247 6.84 12.64 25.90
N MET A 248 6.50 13.64 25.09
CA MET A 248 7.46 14.50 24.46
C MET A 248 7.90 15.58 25.44
N LEU A 249 9.14 16.03 25.32
CA LEU A 249 9.58 17.19 26.06
C LEU A 249 8.98 18.45 25.42
N ALA A 250 7.69 18.68 25.70
CA ALA A 250 6.86 19.67 25.02
C ALA A 250 7.35 21.11 25.15
N ASP A 251 8.03 21.42 26.26
CA ASP A 251 8.42 22.79 26.61
C ASP A 251 9.74 23.24 25.92
N CYS A 252 10.14 22.61 24.81
CA CYS A 252 11.21 23.07 23.92
C CYS A 252 10.71 23.94 22.74
N GLY A 253 9.49 24.49 22.79
CA GLY A 253 8.95 25.35 21.73
C GLY A 253 8.37 24.62 20.51
N MET A 254 8.72 23.34 20.28
CA MET A 254 8.31 22.62 19.06
C MET A 254 6.84 22.17 19.05
N LEU A 255 6.18 22.11 20.22
CA LEU A 255 4.78 21.68 20.35
C LEU A 255 3.84 22.82 20.77
N ASP A 256 4.30 24.07 20.62
CA ASP A 256 3.57 25.27 21.01
C ASP A 256 2.72 25.85 19.87
N ASP A 257 2.76 25.24 18.68
CA ASP A 257 1.81 25.53 17.61
C ASP A 257 0.40 25.13 18.05
N GLU A 258 -0.47 26.13 18.22
CA GLU A 258 -1.86 25.99 18.64
C GLU A 258 -2.66 25.06 17.71
N ASN A 259 -2.23 24.88 16.45
CA ASN A 259 -2.89 24.00 15.50
C ASN A 259 -2.54 22.52 15.66
N LEU A 260 -1.42 22.17 16.31
CA LEU A 260 -1.00 20.77 16.43
C LEU A 260 -2.01 19.93 17.21
N GLN A 261 -2.64 20.52 18.24
CA GLN A 261 -3.61 19.80 19.06
C GLN A 261 -4.79 19.31 18.23
N TRP A 262 -5.48 20.21 17.52
CA TRP A 262 -6.67 19.84 16.76
C TRP A 262 -6.30 18.95 15.58
N LYS A 263 -5.16 19.17 14.91
CA LYS A 263 -4.66 18.31 13.82
C LYS A 263 -4.43 16.89 14.30
N TYR A 264 -3.85 16.73 15.50
CA TYR A 264 -3.61 15.42 16.09
C TYR A 264 -4.92 14.75 16.50
N GLU A 265 -5.81 15.47 17.18
CA GLU A 265 -7.11 14.94 17.60
C GLU A 265 -7.98 14.56 16.39
N ALA A 266 -7.93 15.33 15.30
CA ALA A 266 -8.59 15.00 14.04
C ALA A 266 -8.02 13.72 13.42
N MET A 267 -6.69 13.58 13.33
CA MET A 267 -6.05 12.36 12.87
C MET A 267 -6.45 11.15 13.73
N VAL A 268 -6.42 11.27 15.05
CA VAL A 268 -6.83 10.22 15.99
C VAL A 268 -8.29 9.83 15.78
N ARG A 269 -9.19 10.78 15.53
CA ARG A 269 -10.59 10.48 15.16
C ARG A 269 -10.65 9.64 13.90
N ARG A 270 -10.03 10.09 12.80
CA ARG A 270 -10.04 9.39 11.50
C ARG A 270 -9.46 7.97 11.61
N LEU A 271 -8.35 7.81 12.33
CA LEU A 271 -7.74 6.50 12.57
C LEU A 271 -8.64 5.56 13.37
N ASN A 272 -9.32 6.05 14.41
CA ASN A 272 -10.28 5.22 15.12
C ASN A 272 -11.46 4.86 14.21
N GLU A 273 -11.99 5.83 13.47
CA GLU A 273 -13.15 5.64 12.60
C GLU A 273 -12.92 4.61 11.50
N ILE A 274 -11.78 4.67 10.80
CA ILE A 274 -11.44 3.71 9.74
C ILE A 274 -11.23 2.29 10.28
N VAL A 275 -10.55 2.14 11.43
CA VAL A 275 -10.33 0.81 12.00
C VAL A 275 -11.61 0.26 12.65
N ASP A 276 -12.40 1.09 13.33
CA ASP A 276 -13.73 0.73 13.84
C ASP A 276 -14.63 0.22 12.69
N HIS A 277 -14.58 0.88 11.53
CA HIS A 277 -15.33 0.47 10.35
C HIS A 277 -14.80 -0.83 9.75
N ALA A 278 -13.48 -0.98 9.61
CA ALA A 278 -12.85 -2.21 9.11
C ALA A 278 -13.18 -3.43 9.99
N VAL A 279 -13.16 -3.29 11.32
CA VAL A 279 -13.59 -4.34 12.26
C VAL A 279 -15.04 -4.73 12.02
N ARG A 280 -15.96 -3.76 11.94
CA ARG A 280 -17.40 -4.02 11.71
C ARG A 280 -17.67 -4.73 10.38
N ARG A 281 -16.86 -4.44 9.36
CA ARG A 281 -16.97 -5.02 8.03
C ARG A 281 -16.12 -6.27 7.81
N ASN A 282 -15.36 -6.70 8.82
CA ASN A 282 -14.44 -7.84 8.75
C ASN A 282 -13.41 -7.73 7.60
N VAL A 283 -12.81 -6.54 7.48
CA VAL A 283 -11.71 -6.24 6.55
C VAL A 283 -10.48 -5.85 7.35
N ARG A 284 -9.29 -6.21 6.87
CA ARG A 284 -8.04 -5.90 7.56
C ARG A 284 -7.38 -4.66 6.98
N ILE A 285 -6.60 -3.97 7.80
CA ILE A 285 -5.87 -2.76 7.44
C ILE A 285 -4.37 -3.05 7.46
N VAL A 286 -3.66 -2.54 6.46
CA VAL A 286 -2.20 -2.53 6.43
C VAL A 286 -1.73 -1.08 6.43
N VAL A 287 -1.01 -0.67 7.47
CA VAL A 287 -0.38 0.64 7.52
C VAL A 287 0.93 0.56 6.75
N ASP A 288 1.02 1.31 5.65
CA ASP A 288 2.23 1.43 4.86
C ASP A 288 3.31 2.25 5.58
N ALA A 289 4.56 1.90 5.31
CA ALA A 289 5.71 2.63 5.80
C ALA A 289 6.18 3.63 4.74
N GLU A 290 6.37 4.86 5.19
CA GLU A 290 6.68 6.02 4.35
C GLU A 290 8.16 6.41 4.54
N GLN A 291 8.51 7.69 4.41
CA GLN A 291 9.88 8.16 4.62
C GLN A 291 10.32 8.01 6.09
N SER A 292 11.62 7.82 6.29
CA SER A 292 12.23 7.47 7.59
C SER A 292 11.94 8.47 8.70
N TYR A 293 11.80 9.75 8.34
CA TYR A 293 11.54 10.84 9.28
C TYR A 293 10.09 10.89 9.80
N PHE A 294 9.14 10.18 9.17
CA PHE A 294 7.80 9.99 9.70
C PHE A 294 7.67 8.74 10.58
N LEU A 295 8.56 7.75 10.37
CA LEU A 295 8.48 6.43 11.01
C LEU A 295 8.42 6.44 12.53
N PRO A 296 9.09 7.35 13.28
CA PRO A 296 8.99 7.36 14.73
C PRO A 296 7.52 7.46 15.19
N MET A 297 6.75 8.40 14.64
CA MET A 297 5.34 8.53 14.99
C MET A 297 4.44 7.53 14.29
N THR A 298 4.68 7.22 13.01
CA THR A 298 3.78 6.30 12.31
C THR A 298 3.87 4.89 12.87
N ASN A 299 5.06 4.46 13.33
CA ASN A 299 5.22 3.18 14.03
C ASN A 299 4.50 3.16 15.38
N ILE A 300 4.62 4.24 16.17
CA ILE A 300 3.93 4.38 17.45
C ILE A 300 2.41 4.28 17.26
N LEU A 301 1.86 5.03 16.31
CA LEU A 301 0.43 5.04 16.04
C LEU A 301 -0.05 3.66 15.54
N SER A 302 0.73 3.02 14.66
CA SER A 302 0.41 1.68 14.14
C SER A 302 0.40 0.61 15.23
N LEU A 303 1.38 0.65 16.15
CA LEU A 303 1.45 -0.29 17.27
C LEU A 303 0.34 -0.04 18.29
N GLU A 304 -0.05 1.22 18.51
CA GLU A 304 -1.21 1.55 19.35
C GLU A 304 -2.54 1.12 18.72
N LEU A 305 -2.69 1.21 17.40
CA LEU A 305 -3.82 0.62 16.69
C LEU A 305 -3.88 -0.89 16.92
N MET A 306 -2.76 -1.60 16.82
CA MET A 306 -2.71 -3.04 17.12
C MET A 306 -3.05 -3.33 18.57
N ARG A 307 -2.47 -2.58 19.51
CA ARG A 307 -2.78 -2.73 20.94
C ARG A 307 -4.28 -2.62 21.18
N LYS A 308 -4.94 -1.66 20.55
CA LYS A 308 -6.37 -1.39 20.71
C LYS A 308 -7.25 -2.44 20.04
N TYR A 309 -6.98 -2.78 18.78
CA TYR A 309 -7.89 -3.58 17.94
C TYR A 309 -7.48 -5.05 17.75
N CYS A 310 -6.19 -5.39 17.85
CA CYS A 310 -5.69 -6.74 17.55
C CYS A 310 -5.58 -7.62 18.80
N LYS A 311 -6.69 -7.88 19.49
CA LYS A 311 -6.68 -8.73 20.71
C LYS A 311 -6.48 -10.21 20.39
N ASN A 312 -7.29 -10.72 19.46
CA ASN A 312 -7.35 -12.14 19.12
C ASN A 312 -6.94 -12.43 17.67
N GLU A 313 -7.00 -11.43 16.79
CA GLU A 313 -6.70 -11.56 15.37
C GLU A 313 -5.98 -10.31 14.82
N PRO A 314 -5.26 -10.42 13.68
CA PRO A 314 -4.51 -9.31 13.11
C PRO A 314 -5.43 -8.39 12.27
N VAL A 315 -6.16 -7.50 12.93
CA VAL A 315 -6.97 -6.48 12.24
C VAL A 315 -6.09 -5.47 11.52
N VAL A 316 -4.97 -5.10 12.14
CA VAL A 316 -4.02 -4.09 11.65
C VAL A 316 -2.66 -4.74 11.46
N PHE A 317 -2.00 -4.42 10.35
CA PHE A 317 -0.63 -4.78 10.04
C PHE A 317 0.24 -3.52 9.96
N ILE A 318 1.48 -3.62 10.45
CA ILE A 318 2.50 -2.57 10.32
C ILE A 318 3.53 -3.00 9.28
N THR A 319 3.99 -2.04 8.48
CA THR A 319 5.04 -2.29 7.49
C THR A 319 6.43 -1.96 8.05
N TYR A 320 7.39 -2.88 7.90
CA TYR A 320 8.80 -2.66 8.23
C TYR A 320 9.66 -2.65 6.98
N GLN A 321 10.59 -1.70 6.91
CA GLN A 321 11.47 -1.49 5.76
C GLN A 321 12.90 -1.94 6.08
N ALA A 322 13.32 -3.08 5.51
CA ALA A 322 14.62 -3.71 5.74
C ALA A 322 15.82 -2.91 5.22
N TYR A 323 15.61 -1.90 4.37
CA TYR A 323 16.66 -1.00 3.92
C TYR A 323 17.17 -0.07 5.03
N LEU A 324 16.48 0.06 6.16
CA LEU A 324 16.91 0.91 7.28
C LEU A 324 17.94 0.17 8.12
N LYS A 325 18.99 0.88 8.54
CA LYS A 325 20.00 0.36 9.49
C LYS A 325 19.38 -0.11 10.81
N GLN A 326 18.25 0.48 11.19
CA GLN A 326 17.53 0.17 12.44
C GLN A 326 16.40 -0.87 12.29
N ALA A 327 16.18 -1.45 11.10
CA ALA A 327 15.01 -2.28 10.83
C ALA A 327 14.88 -3.50 11.77
N ASN A 328 15.99 -4.22 12.00
CA ASN A 328 16.03 -5.36 12.93
C ASN A 328 15.53 -4.97 14.33
N LYS A 329 15.96 -3.81 14.81
CA LYS A 329 15.65 -3.29 16.14
C LYS A 329 14.18 -2.90 16.25
N LEU A 330 13.65 -2.22 15.24
CA LEU A 330 12.23 -1.83 15.20
C LEU A 330 11.30 -3.05 15.28
N VAL A 331 11.64 -4.12 14.55
CA VAL A 331 10.85 -5.37 14.56
C VAL A 331 10.96 -6.09 15.90
N ALA A 332 12.17 -6.20 16.45
CA ALA A 332 12.39 -6.82 17.77
C ALA A 332 11.61 -6.09 18.89
N ASN A 333 11.67 -4.76 18.92
CA ASN A 333 10.94 -3.95 19.91
C ASN A 333 9.43 -4.13 19.79
N ALA A 334 8.88 -4.10 18.58
CA ALA A 334 7.46 -4.31 18.36
C ALA A 334 6.99 -5.71 18.78
N LEU A 335 7.79 -6.74 18.48
CA LEU A 335 7.55 -8.09 18.93
C LEU A 335 7.48 -8.17 20.45
N GLN A 336 8.35 -7.47 21.18
CA GLN A 336 8.34 -7.43 22.64
C GLN A 336 7.13 -6.66 23.20
N LEU A 337 6.82 -5.49 22.64
CA LEU A 337 5.64 -4.70 23.02
C LEU A 337 4.35 -5.50 22.82
N ALA A 338 4.22 -6.23 21.72
CA ALA A 338 3.08 -7.11 21.48
C ALA A 338 2.94 -8.21 22.56
N ARG A 339 4.06 -8.75 23.08
CA ARG A 339 4.02 -9.67 24.24
C ARG A 339 3.52 -8.94 25.48
N ARG A 340 4.07 -7.76 25.77
CA ARG A 340 3.74 -6.97 26.95
C ARG A 340 2.27 -6.57 26.99
N TRP A 341 1.70 -6.19 25.85
CA TRP A 341 0.29 -5.83 25.71
C TRP A 341 -0.65 -6.99 25.44
N GLN A 342 -0.12 -8.20 25.28
CA GLN A 342 -0.88 -9.41 24.96
C GLN A 342 -1.73 -9.29 23.68
N CYS A 343 -1.25 -8.52 22.69
CA CYS A 343 -1.94 -8.34 21.41
C CYS A 343 -1.32 -9.21 20.30
N VAL A 344 -2.08 -9.43 19.24
CA VAL A 344 -1.60 -10.02 17.99
C VAL A 344 -0.81 -8.96 17.23
N ILE A 345 0.35 -9.33 16.71
CA ILE A 345 1.15 -8.47 15.84
C ILE A 345 1.02 -8.93 14.39
N GLY A 346 0.57 -8.03 13.52
CA GLY A 346 0.59 -8.21 12.08
C GLY A 346 1.76 -7.44 11.47
N THR A 347 2.66 -8.12 10.76
CA THR A 347 3.83 -7.48 10.14
C THR A 347 3.79 -7.64 8.63
N LYS A 348 4.16 -6.60 7.89
CA LYS A 348 4.47 -6.65 6.45
C LYS A 348 5.93 -6.27 6.29
N LEU A 349 6.75 -7.18 5.78
CA LEU A 349 8.18 -6.96 5.61
C LEU A 349 8.49 -6.62 4.16
N VAL A 350 9.02 -5.42 3.92
CA VAL A 350 9.48 -4.91 2.61
C VAL A 350 10.96 -4.55 2.67
N ARG A 351 11.61 -4.35 1.51
CA ARG A 351 12.94 -3.71 1.48
C ARG A 351 12.81 -2.22 1.78
N GLY A 352 12.11 -1.47 0.93
CA GLY A 352 11.91 -0.03 1.07
C GLY A 352 11.70 0.62 -0.30
N ALA A 353 11.05 1.78 -0.34
CA ALA A 353 10.67 2.45 -1.59
C ALA A 353 11.22 3.88 -1.75
N TYR A 354 11.89 4.42 -0.72
CA TYR A 354 12.31 5.83 -0.66
C TYR A 354 13.83 6.03 -0.70
N MET A 355 14.61 5.00 -1.09
CA MET A 355 16.09 4.99 -1.05
C MET A 355 16.76 6.27 -1.56
N GLU A 356 16.33 6.75 -2.73
CA GLU A 356 16.92 7.93 -3.36
C GLU A 356 16.60 9.20 -2.56
N HIS A 357 15.33 9.40 -2.21
CA HIS A 357 14.90 10.52 -1.37
C HIS A 357 15.60 10.54 0.01
N GLU A 358 15.81 9.38 0.62
CA GLU A 358 16.53 9.28 1.90
C GLU A 358 17.99 9.73 1.78
N ARG A 359 18.68 9.34 0.70
CA ARG A 359 20.08 9.74 0.44
C ARG A 359 20.18 11.23 0.12
N GLN A 360 19.30 11.73 -0.74
CA GLN A 360 19.25 13.15 -1.11
C GLN A 360 18.98 14.04 0.11
N ARG A 361 18.00 13.67 0.95
CA ARG A 361 17.69 14.41 2.18
C ARG A 361 18.87 14.40 3.16
N ALA A 362 19.50 13.24 3.35
CA ALA A 362 20.67 13.11 4.23
C ALA A 362 21.84 14.00 3.78
N LEU A 363 22.09 14.06 2.46
CA LEU A 363 23.08 14.95 1.88
C LEU A 363 22.73 16.43 2.09
N LEU A 364 21.50 16.82 1.76
CA LEU A 364 21.03 18.21 1.86
C LEU A 364 21.09 18.76 3.29
N LEU A 365 20.73 17.94 4.27
CA LEU A 365 20.68 18.34 5.69
C LEU A 365 21.94 17.95 6.48
N GLY A 366 22.97 17.38 5.82
CA GLY A 366 24.26 17.09 6.43
C GLY A 366 24.27 15.98 7.50
N TYR A 367 23.32 15.03 7.49
CA TYR A 367 23.29 13.91 8.43
C TYR A 367 23.60 12.56 7.78
N THR A 368 23.97 11.55 8.58
CA THR A 368 24.27 10.22 8.05
C THR A 368 23.03 9.54 7.50
N SER A 369 23.13 8.99 6.29
CA SER A 369 22.01 8.28 5.66
C SER A 369 21.47 7.14 6.57
N PRO A 370 20.14 7.08 6.79
CA PRO A 370 19.52 6.12 7.71
C PRO A 370 19.41 4.72 7.10
N ILE A 371 19.68 4.59 5.79
CA ILE A 371 19.57 3.34 5.05
C ILE A 371 20.90 2.60 5.00
N ASN A 372 20.84 1.29 4.76
CA ASN A 372 21.99 0.43 4.55
C ASN A 372 22.82 0.91 3.36
N ASP A 373 24.14 0.75 3.47
CA ASP A 373 25.07 1.34 2.51
C ASP A 373 24.94 0.67 1.14
N THR A 374 24.63 -0.63 1.10
CA THR A 374 24.47 -1.43 -0.13
C THR A 374 23.15 -2.19 -0.18
N TYR A 375 22.77 -2.62 -1.39
CA TYR A 375 21.62 -3.49 -1.62
C TYR A 375 21.79 -4.86 -0.97
N ASP A 376 23.02 -5.39 -0.93
CA ASP A 376 23.30 -6.70 -0.30
C ASP A 376 23.09 -6.66 1.21
N LEU A 377 23.53 -5.59 1.90
CA LEU A 377 23.22 -5.41 3.32
C LEU A 377 21.70 -5.30 3.56
N THR A 378 20.95 -4.73 2.61
CA THR A 378 19.48 -4.70 2.67
C THR A 378 18.88 -6.10 2.51
N ASN A 379 19.44 -6.95 1.63
CA ASN A 379 19.01 -8.34 1.50
C ASN A 379 19.30 -9.13 2.77
N GLU A 380 20.51 -8.99 3.33
CA GLU A 380 20.88 -9.63 4.59
C GLU A 380 19.97 -9.18 5.74
N THR A 381 19.72 -7.88 5.85
CA THR A 381 18.78 -7.34 6.85
C THR A 381 17.37 -7.89 6.66
N TYR A 382 16.89 -8.01 5.42
CA TYR A 382 15.58 -8.58 5.12
C TYR A 382 15.49 -10.04 5.58
N ASP A 383 16.46 -10.87 5.21
CA ASP A 383 16.46 -12.29 5.52
C ASP A 383 16.66 -12.54 7.05
N ASN A 384 17.47 -11.70 7.72
CA ASN A 384 17.61 -11.73 9.18
C ASN A 384 16.30 -11.43 9.91
N ILE A 385 15.57 -10.40 9.48
CA ILE A 385 14.25 -10.05 10.06
C ILE A 385 13.24 -11.16 9.78
N LEU A 386 13.28 -11.74 8.57
CA LEU A 386 12.43 -12.85 8.18
C LEU A 386 12.64 -14.06 9.09
N ASP A 387 13.90 -14.44 9.35
CA ASP A 387 14.24 -15.54 10.26
C ASP A 387 13.80 -15.25 11.70
N LEU A 388 13.96 -14.01 12.18
CA LEU A 388 13.45 -13.58 13.49
C LEU A 388 11.93 -13.76 13.58
N LEU A 389 11.17 -13.30 12.59
CA LEU A 389 9.71 -13.40 12.58
C LEU A 389 9.24 -14.85 12.53
N ILE A 390 9.90 -15.71 11.74
CA ILE A 390 9.60 -17.15 11.68
C ILE A 390 9.86 -17.81 13.04
N LYS A 391 10.98 -17.49 13.70
CA LYS A 391 11.29 -17.98 15.05
C LYS A 391 10.23 -17.55 16.06
N GLU A 392 9.73 -16.33 15.95
CA GLU A 392 8.70 -15.76 16.82
C GLU A 392 7.32 -16.39 16.59
N ILE A 393 6.94 -16.64 15.33
CA ILE A 393 5.73 -17.41 14.96
C ILE A 393 5.77 -18.81 15.57
N LYS A 394 6.94 -19.46 15.55
CA LYS A 394 7.12 -20.82 16.10
C LYS A 394 7.10 -20.85 17.63
N SER A 395 7.75 -19.89 18.28
CA SER A 395 7.96 -19.88 19.74
C SER A 395 6.76 -19.39 20.53
N ARG A 396 5.84 -18.64 19.91
CA ARG A 396 4.64 -18.12 20.56
C ARG A 396 3.44 -19.02 20.33
N GLN A 397 2.36 -18.74 21.06
CA GLN A 397 1.05 -19.31 20.77
C GLN A 397 0.68 -19.00 19.32
N ILE A 398 0.16 -20.01 18.63
CA ILE A 398 -0.27 -19.89 17.24
C ILE A 398 -1.31 -18.77 17.10
N GLY A 399 -1.22 -18.02 16.01
CA GLY A 399 -2.06 -16.86 15.73
C GLY A 399 -1.60 -15.54 16.36
N LYS A 400 -0.53 -15.50 17.18
CA LYS A 400 -0.07 -14.26 17.83
C LYS A 400 0.88 -13.40 16.99
N VAL A 401 1.52 -13.94 15.97
CA VAL A 401 2.43 -13.23 15.07
C VAL A 401 2.04 -13.58 13.64
N HIS A 402 1.81 -12.57 12.81
CA HIS A 402 1.49 -12.72 11.39
C HIS A 402 2.51 -11.97 10.54
N LEU A 403 2.82 -12.53 9.37
CA LEU A 403 3.80 -12.01 8.43
C LEU A 403 3.23 -11.98 7.01
N ILE A 404 3.31 -10.82 6.38
CA ILE A 404 3.24 -10.63 4.94
C ILE A 404 4.68 -10.48 4.43
N CYS A 405 5.23 -11.53 3.82
CA CYS A 405 6.53 -11.52 3.16
C CYS A 405 6.40 -10.81 1.81
N ALA A 406 6.59 -9.48 1.81
CA ALA A 406 6.42 -8.64 0.63
C ALA A 406 7.75 -8.46 -0.12
N THR A 407 7.96 -9.26 -1.16
CA THR A 407 9.21 -9.28 -1.94
C THR A 407 9.01 -9.85 -3.35
N HIS A 408 9.73 -9.25 -4.30
CA HIS A 408 9.93 -9.73 -5.67
C HIS A 408 11.23 -10.53 -5.83
N ASN A 409 12.01 -10.68 -4.75
CA ASN A 409 13.23 -11.46 -4.78
C ASN A 409 12.94 -12.94 -4.60
N GLU A 410 13.06 -13.70 -5.69
CA GLU A 410 12.92 -15.14 -5.72
C GLU A 410 13.81 -15.86 -4.69
N GLN A 411 15.03 -15.36 -4.43
CA GLN A 411 15.92 -15.96 -3.42
C GLN A 411 15.33 -15.83 -2.01
N SER A 412 14.83 -14.65 -1.63
CA SER A 412 14.17 -14.47 -0.33
C SER A 412 12.88 -15.31 -0.22
N VAL A 413 12.13 -15.48 -1.32
CA VAL A 413 10.97 -16.39 -1.36
C VAL A 413 11.41 -17.84 -1.16
N LYS A 414 12.44 -18.30 -1.87
CA LYS A 414 13.00 -19.65 -1.71
C LYS A 414 13.54 -19.88 -0.30
N HIS A 415 14.18 -18.88 0.31
CA HIS A 415 14.65 -18.92 1.70
C HIS A 415 13.48 -19.15 2.66
N LEU A 416 12.39 -18.37 2.53
CA LEU A 416 11.17 -18.59 3.31
C LEU A 416 10.58 -19.99 3.08
N LEU A 417 10.44 -20.43 1.83
CA LEU A 417 9.91 -21.76 1.52
C LEU A 417 10.78 -22.88 2.12
N ALA A 418 12.11 -22.73 2.11
CA ALA A 418 13.04 -23.67 2.73
C ALA A 418 12.87 -23.70 4.26
N ASN A 419 12.72 -22.54 4.90
CA ASN A 419 12.41 -22.45 6.33
C ASN A 419 11.06 -23.10 6.67
N LEU A 420 10.01 -22.86 5.87
CA LEU A 420 8.71 -23.51 6.09
C LEU A 420 8.80 -25.03 5.94
N LYS A 421 9.58 -25.51 4.96
CA LYS A 421 9.83 -26.94 4.73
C LYS A 421 10.61 -27.58 5.88
N SER A 422 11.69 -26.94 6.35
CA SER A 422 12.54 -27.47 7.42
C SER A 422 11.81 -27.52 8.77
N LEU A 423 10.87 -26.61 8.99
CA LEU A 423 10.04 -26.57 10.19
C LEU A 423 8.89 -27.58 10.19
N GLN A 424 8.78 -28.43 9.17
CA GLN A 424 7.64 -29.32 8.96
C GLN A 424 6.30 -28.58 9.04
N LEU A 425 6.29 -27.28 8.68
CA LEU A 425 5.07 -26.52 8.41
C LEU A 425 4.51 -26.95 7.05
N HIS A 426 4.57 -28.25 6.76
CA HIS A 426 4.05 -28.85 5.56
C HIS A 426 2.53 -28.67 5.59
N SER A 427 2.07 -27.76 4.74
CA SER A 427 0.70 -27.74 4.23
C SER A 427 0.45 -29.09 3.53
N THR A 428 0.12 -30.11 4.32
CA THR A 428 -0.58 -31.32 3.85
C THR A 428 -2.08 -31.21 4.14
N ARG A 429 -2.50 -30.11 4.77
CA ARG A 429 -3.81 -29.47 4.74
C ARG A 429 -3.59 -27.96 4.87
N PRO A 430 -4.44 -27.09 4.30
CA PRO A 430 -4.42 -25.64 4.56
C PRO A 430 -4.91 -25.30 5.98
N THR A 431 -4.40 -26.03 6.98
CA THR A 431 -4.79 -25.96 8.39
C THR A 431 -3.62 -26.33 9.31
N SER A 432 -2.36 -26.19 8.90
CA SER A 432 -1.33 -25.99 9.93
C SER A 432 -1.51 -24.56 10.38
N LYS A 433 -2.06 -24.36 11.59
CA LYS A 433 -2.47 -23.04 12.09
C LYS A 433 -1.35 -21.98 12.02
N CYS A 434 -0.07 -22.39 11.89
CA CYS A 434 1.08 -21.52 11.70
C CYS A 434 1.32 -21.08 10.24
N ALA A 435 0.98 -21.91 9.23
CA ALA A 435 1.09 -21.49 7.83
C ALA A 435 0.07 -20.38 7.51
N ASP A 436 -1.09 -20.39 8.18
CA ASP A 436 -2.11 -19.35 8.07
C ASP A 436 -1.63 -17.97 8.57
N ASN A 437 -0.54 -17.95 9.35
CA ASN A 437 0.09 -16.72 9.82
C ASN A 437 1.06 -16.11 8.79
N ILE A 438 1.36 -16.81 7.70
CA ILE A 438 2.35 -16.37 6.70
C ILE A 438 1.68 -16.24 5.34
N SER A 439 1.87 -15.08 4.74
CA SER A 439 1.41 -14.77 3.39
C SER A 439 2.52 -14.12 2.58
N PHE A 440 2.39 -14.18 1.27
CA PHE A 440 3.32 -13.57 0.32
C PHE A 440 2.70 -12.31 -0.29
N GLY A 441 3.50 -11.29 -0.53
CA GLY A 441 3.08 -10.04 -1.14
C GLY A 441 3.94 -9.66 -2.33
N GLN A 442 3.31 -9.31 -3.45
CA GLN A 442 3.97 -8.74 -4.62
C GLN A 442 3.17 -7.54 -5.13
N LEU A 443 3.81 -6.61 -5.82
CA LEU A 443 3.14 -5.53 -6.54
C LEU A 443 2.31 -6.08 -7.71
N TYR A 444 1.16 -5.45 -7.96
CA TYR A 444 0.36 -5.72 -9.14
C TYR A 444 1.12 -5.33 -10.41
N GLY A 445 1.03 -6.18 -11.44
CA GLY A 445 1.80 -6.01 -12.67
C GLY A 445 3.26 -6.49 -12.60
N MET A 446 3.75 -6.98 -11.46
CA MET A 446 5.15 -7.38 -11.30
C MET A 446 5.31 -8.80 -10.76
N CYS A 447 6.24 -9.55 -11.35
CA CYS A 447 6.64 -10.88 -10.91
C CYS A 447 5.48 -11.86 -10.76
N ASP A 448 4.62 -11.96 -11.77
CA ASP A 448 3.52 -12.92 -11.79
C ASP A 448 4.02 -14.37 -11.80
N GLN A 449 5.23 -14.60 -12.31
CA GLN A 449 5.97 -15.85 -12.21
C GLN A 449 6.32 -16.27 -10.77
N ILE A 450 6.19 -15.38 -9.79
CA ILE A 450 6.30 -15.72 -8.36
C ILE A 450 4.90 -15.90 -7.76
N SER A 451 4.03 -14.91 -7.95
CA SER A 451 2.73 -14.86 -7.27
C SER A 451 1.80 -16.02 -7.64
N PHE A 452 1.65 -16.33 -8.93
CA PHE A 452 0.69 -17.34 -9.37
C PHE A 452 1.16 -18.76 -9.07
N PRO A 453 2.45 -19.12 -9.25
CA PRO A 453 2.94 -20.42 -8.78
C PRO A 453 2.81 -20.62 -7.25
N LEU A 454 3.02 -19.57 -6.44
CA LEU A 454 2.77 -19.64 -4.99
C LEU A 454 1.29 -19.88 -4.68
N ALA A 455 0.39 -19.18 -5.38
CA ALA A 455 -1.05 -19.33 -5.18
C ALA A 455 -1.56 -20.71 -5.65
N ASP A 456 -1.00 -21.24 -6.74
CA ASP A 456 -1.28 -22.59 -7.26
C ASP A 456 -0.78 -23.68 -6.29
N ALA A 457 0.38 -23.45 -5.67
CA ALA A 457 0.90 -24.27 -4.58
C ALA A 457 0.10 -24.15 -3.27
N GLY A 458 -0.95 -23.32 -3.23
CA GLY A 458 -1.89 -23.20 -2.11
C GLY A 458 -1.47 -22.20 -1.02
N PHE A 459 -0.44 -21.38 -1.24
CA PHE A 459 -0.07 -20.33 -0.30
C PHE A 459 -1.02 -19.13 -0.39
N LEU A 460 -1.15 -18.38 0.71
CA LEU A 460 -1.87 -17.12 0.73
C LEU A 460 -1.02 -16.03 0.07
N VAL A 461 -1.47 -15.52 -1.07
CA VAL A 461 -0.74 -14.51 -1.86
C VAL A 461 -1.59 -13.26 -2.03
N TYR A 462 -0.96 -12.10 -1.83
CA TYR A 462 -1.53 -10.78 -2.06
C TYR A 462 -0.81 -10.08 -3.20
N LYS A 463 -1.59 -9.45 -4.08
CA LYS A 463 -1.11 -8.38 -4.95
C LYS A 463 -1.43 -7.02 -4.33
N TYR A 464 -0.41 -6.22 -4.09
CA TYR A 464 -0.56 -4.81 -3.72
C TYR A 464 -1.09 -4.07 -4.95
N LEU A 465 -2.30 -3.52 -4.83
CA LEU A 465 -3.14 -3.13 -5.95
C LEU A 465 -3.47 -1.64 -5.87
N PRO A 466 -2.63 -0.77 -6.47
CA PRO A 466 -2.86 0.67 -6.47
C PRO A 466 -4.00 1.02 -7.43
N PHE A 467 -4.79 2.02 -7.07
CA PHE A 467 -5.80 2.63 -7.94
C PHE A 467 -5.92 4.14 -7.66
N GLY A 468 -6.42 4.87 -8.65
CA GLY A 468 -6.62 6.31 -8.55
C GLY A 468 -6.40 7.04 -9.89
N PRO A 469 -6.74 8.33 -9.96
CA PRO A 469 -6.54 9.15 -11.16
C PRO A 469 -5.08 9.18 -11.63
N VAL A 470 -4.84 9.26 -12.94
CA VAL A 470 -3.48 9.19 -13.52
C VAL A 470 -2.51 10.20 -12.88
N GLY A 471 -2.97 11.43 -12.60
CA GLY A 471 -2.14 12.47 -12.00
C GLY A 471 -1.67 12.12 -10.58
N GLU A 472 -2.57 11.60 -9.74
CA GLU A 472 -2.27 11.22 -8.35
C GLU A 472 -1.34 10.01 -8.28
N VAL A 473 -1.45 9.09 -9.23
CA VAL A 473 -0.69 7.83 -9.24
C VAL A 473 0.69 7.98 -9.89
N LEU A 474 0.99 9.11 -10.54
CA LEU A 474 2.24 9.30 -11.27
C LEU A 474 3.51 9.18 -10.39
N PRO A 475 3.60 9.82 -9.20
CA PRO A 475 4.76 9.66 -8.33
C PRO A 475 5.00 8.20 -7.92
N TYR A 476 3.91 7.45 -7.68
CA TYR A 476 3.99 6.02 -7.40
C TYR A 476 4.55 5.23 -8.60
N LEU A 477 4.06 5.50 -9.82
CA LEU A 477 4.51 4.82 -11.04
C LEU A 477 5.99 5.02 -11.31
N LEU A 478 6.50 6.23 -11.10
CA LEU A 478 7.93 6.54 -11.28
C LEU A 478 8.79 5.71 -10.32
N ARG A 479 8.40 5.62 -9.04
CA ARG A 479 9.09 4.77 -8.06
C ARG A 479 9.06 3.29 -8.46
N ARG A 480 7.94 2.80 -9.01
CA ARG A 480 7.81 1.42 -9.52
C ARG A 480 8.70 1.18 -10.74
N ALA A 481 8.84 2.15 -11.62
CA ALA A 481 9.73 2.04 -12.77
C ALA A 481 11.20 1.97 -12.32
N GLN A 482 11.61 2.82 -11.37
CA GLN A 482 12.96 2.83 -10.78
C GLN A 482 13.30 1.53 -10.03
N GLU A 483 12.34 0.96 -9.30
CA GLU A 483 12.51 -0.34 -8.62
C GLU A 483 12.75 -1.48 -9.63
N ASN A 484 12.04 -1.47 -10.76
CA ASN A 484 12.19 -2.47 -11.83
C ASN A 484 13.49 -2.33 -12.61
N SER A 485 13.98 -1.11 -12.80
CA SER A 485 15.23 -0.86 -13.52
C SER A 485 16.46 -1.29 -12.73
N ALA A 486 16.42 -1.18 -11.41
CA ALA A 486 17.51 -1.62 -10.54
C ALA A 486 17.76 -3.14 -10.60
N VAL A 487 16.84 -3.92 -11.19
CA VAL A 487 16.89 -5.39 -11.22
C VAL A 487 16.80 -5.94 -12.65
N MET A 488 17.66 -5.42 -13.55
CA MET A 488 17.63 -5.73 -14.99
C MET A 488 17.64 -7.23 -15.34
N GLU A 489 18.40 -8.06 -14.63
CA GLU A 489 18.46 -9.51 -14.90
C GLU A 489 17.10 -10.20 -14.70
N LYS A 490 16.33 -9.81 -13.68
CA LYS A 490 15.00 -10.37 -13.41
C LYS A 490 13.98 -9.90 -14.45
N THR A 491 14.08 -8.64 -14.85
CA THR A 491 13.26 -8.07 -15.93
C THR A 491 13.44 -8.85 -17.24
N GLN A 492 14.67 -9.28 -17.55
CA GLN A 492 14.94 -10.09 -18.74
C GLN A 492 14.37 -11.51 -18.65
N PHE A 493 14.44 -12.13 -17.48
CA PHE A 493 13.84 -13.44 -17.23
C PHE A 493 12.31 -13.41 -17.39
N GLU A 494 11.64 -12.44 -16.76
CA GLU A 494 10.19 -12.25 -16.87
C GLU A 494 9.75 -11.99 -18.32
N TYR A 495 10.50 -11.15 -19.04
CA TYR A 495 10.28 -10.90 -20.46
C TYR A 495 10.35 -12.19 -21.29
N ASN A 496 11.34 -13.05 -21.02
CA ASN A 496 11.51 -14.30 -21.74
C ASN A 496 10.37 -15.28 -21.47
N LEU A 497 9.89 -15.39 -20.23
CA LEU A 497 8.72 -16.22 -19.90
C LEU A 497 7.44 -15.71 -20.58
N MET A 498 7.20 -14.40 -20.59
CA MET A 498 6.08 -13.81 -21.33
C MET A 498 6.17 -14.10 -22.83
N LYS A 499 7.38 -14.01 -23.41
CA LYS A 499 7.64 -14.36 -24.81
C LYS A 499 7.37 -15.84 -25.09
N GLN A 500 7.75 -16.73 -24.17
CA GLN A 500 7.46 -18.17 -24.27
C GLN A 500 5.96 -18.43 -24.25
N GLU A 501 5.21 -17.84 -23.32
CA GLU A 501 3.76 -18.00 -23.24
C GLU A 501 3.06 -17.42 -24.48
N LEU A 502 3.50 -16.25 -24.97
CA LEU A 502 2.96 -15.67 -26.20
C LEU A 502 3.21 -16.57 -27.41
N LYS A 503 4.43 -17.10 -27.55
CA LYS A 503 4.77 -18.09 -28.59
C LYS A 503 3.87 -19.32 -28.45
N ARG A 504 3.75 -19.90 -27.27
CA ARG A 504 2.89 -21.07 -27.01
C ARG A 504 1.47 -20.84 -27.51
N ARG A 505 0.87 -19.69 -27.18
CA ARG A 505 -0.49 -19.32 -27.63
C ARG A 505 -0.62 -19.15 -29.14
N LEU A 506 0.42 -18.62 -29.81
CA LEU A 506 0.43 -18.45 -31.26
C LEU A 506 0.64 -19.78 -31.98
N PHE A 507 1.52 -20.65 -31.46
CA PHE A 507 1.80 -21.98 -32.01
C PHE A 507 0.64 -22.95 -31.84
N CYS A 508 -0.06 -22.96 -30.70
CA CYS A 508 -1.26 -23.80 -30.52
C CYS A 508 -2.36 -23.45 -31.55
N ILE A 509 -2.55 -22.17 -31.87
CA ILE A 509 -3.51 -21.74 -32.89
C ILE A 509 -3.05 -22.16 -34.29
N PHE A 510 -1.74 -22.04 -34.57
CA PHE A 510 -1.19 -22.48 -35.85
C PHE A 510 -1.40 -23.98 -36.07
N TRP A 511 -1.22 -24.79 -35.03
CA TRP A 511 -1.43 -26.24 -35.09
C TRP A 511 -2.91 -26.63 -35.23
N LEU A 512 -3.80 -26.04 -34.42
CA LEU A 512 -5.26 -26.21 -34.55
C LEU A 512 -5.79 -25.75 -35.92
N LYS A 513 -5.14 -24.77 -36.55
CA LYS A 513 -5.48 -24.30 -37.90
C LYS A 513 -4.90 -25.20 -39.00
N MET A 514 -3.83 -25.96 -38.73
CA MET A 514 -3.28 -26.96 -39.65
C MET A 514 -4.04 -28.29 -39.61
N GLU A 515 -4.53 -28.71 -38.45
CA GLU A 515 -5.41 -29.90 -38.33
C GLU A 515 -6.78 -29.70 -38.99
N ASN A 516 -7.26 -28.45 -39.07
CA ASN A 516 -8.52 -28.11 -39.75
C ASN A 516 -8.37 -27.80 -41.25
N VAL A 517 -7.22 -28.11 -41.87
CA VAL A 517 -7.09 -28.06 -43.34
C VAL A 517 -7.71 -29.32 -43.92
N PRO A 518 -8.72 -29.23 -44.81
CA PRO A 518 -9.28 -30.42 -45.45
C PRO A 518 -8.17 -31.14 -46.21
N LYS A 519 -7.91 -32.40 -45.86
CA LYS A 519 -7.07 -33.27 -46.68
C LYS A 519 -7.80 -33.49 -48.00
N GLU A 520 -7.41 -32.75 -49.05
CA GLU A 520 -7.85 -33.05 -50.41
C GLU A 520 -7.44 -34.49 -50.74
N SER A 521 -8.44 -35.34 -50.95
CA SER A 521 -8.29 -36.69 -51.43
C SER A 521 -7.77 -36.66 -52.87
N LYS A 522 -6.46 -36.82 -53.05
CA LYS A 522 -5.92 -37.23 -54.35
C LYS A 522 -6.12 -38.73 -54.50
N ALA A 523 -7.22 -39.09 -55.16
CA ALA A 523 -7.31 -40.35 -55.86
C ALA A 523 -6.29 -40.33 -57.01
N ASN A 524 -5.40 -41.33 -57.05
CA ASN A 524 -5.01 -41.98 -58.30
C ASN A 524 -4.22 -43.28 -58.02
N VAL A 525 -4.89 -44.38 -58.38
CA VAL A 525 -4.42 -45.52 -59.20
C VAL A 525 -3.10 -46.19 -58.81
N GLU A 526 -3.26 -47.46 -58.41
CA GLU A 526 -2.26 -48.53 -58.26
C GLU A 526 -1.32 -48.66 -59.47
N ASN A 527 -0.04 -48.96 -59.19
CA ASN A 527 0.68 -50.09 -59.79
C ASN A 527 1.97 -50.36 -58.99
N ASP A 528 2.34 -51.64 -58.97
CA ASP A 528 3.30 -52.34 -58.12
C ASP A 528 4.78 -51.97 -58.32
N ASP A 529 5.60 -52.15 -57.28
CA ASP A 529 6.73 -53.11 -57.22
C ASP A 529 7.79 -52.73 -56.16
N ASP A 530 7.98 -53.68 -55.23
CA ASP A 530 9.18 -54.14 -54.50
C ASP A 530 10.26 -53.21 -53.86
N SER A 531 10.54 -53.60 -52.61
CA SER A 531 11.85 -53.76 -51.93
C SER A 531 12.36 -52.72 -50.91
N ASP A 532 12.40 -53.20 -49.65
CA ASP A 532 13.38 -53.02 -48.56
C ASP A 532 14.02 -51.64 -48.27
N SER A 533 13.74 -51.07 -47.08
CA SER A 533 14.59 -51.30 -45.89
C SER A 533 14.37 -50.31 -44.73
N SER A 534 14.35 -50.90 -43.54
CA SER A 534 14.88 -50.37 -42.27
C SER A 534 14.12 -49.28 -41.47
N ALA A 535 13.72 -49.72 -40.26
CA ALA A 535 14.12 -49.13 -38.97
C ALA A 535 13.15 -48.17 -38.23
N VAL A 536 12.66 -48.74 -37.12
CA VAL A 536 12.55 -48.17 -35.76
C VAL A 536 11.21 -47.57 -35.35
N THR A 537 10.50 -48.41 -34.59
CA THR A 537 9.38 -48.16 -33.69
C THR A 537 9.77 -47.21 -32.56
N ALA A 538 8.96 -46.17 -32.34
CA ALA A 538 8.80 -45.54 -31.02
C ALA A 538 7.30 -45.26 -30.81
N ILE A 539 6.75 -45.93 -29.81
CA ILE A 539 5.37 -45.91 -29.36
C ILE A 539 5.11 -44.56 -28.66
N ILE A 540 4.10 -43.82 -29.10
CA ILE A 540 3.47 -42.72 -28.35
C ILE A 540 2.05 -43.18 -28.10
N ASP A 541 1.71 -43.41 -26.83
CA ASP A 541 0.34 -43.66 -26.38
C ASP A 541 -0.43 -42.32 -26.38
N ASP A 542 -1.51 -42.28 -27.16
CA ASP A 542 -2.55 -41.27 -27.19
C ASP A 542 -3.46 -41.44 -25.97
N ASP A 543 -3.74 -40.35 -25.26
CA ASP A 543 -4.97 -40.18 -24.47
C ASP A 543 -5.33 -38.68 -24.47
N LEU A 544 -5.96 -38.25 -25.57
CA LEU A 544 -6.62 -36.95 -25.71
C LEU A 544 -8.14 -37.16 -25.73
N ALA A 545 -8.78 -36.94 -24.58
CA ALA A 545 -10.22 -36.76 -24.49
C ALA A 545 -10.57 -35.30 -24.85
N THR A 546 -11.29 -35.17 -25.95
CA THR A 546 -11.91 -33.97 -26.51
C THR A 546 -13.08 -33.46 -25.67
N SER A 547 -13.21 -32.13 -25.51
CA SER A 547 -14.48 -31.39 -25.74
C SER A 547 -14.30 -29.91 -25.37
N ASP A 548 -14.34 -29.04 -26.38
CA ASP A 548 -14.93 -27.70 -26.27
C ASP A 548 -16.27 -27.77 -27.02
N ASP A 549 -17.33 -27.15 -26.49
CA ASP A 549 -18.14 -26.18 -27.25
C ASP A 549 -19.23 -25.53 -26.38
N ASP A 550 -19.36 -24.21 -26.57
CA ASP A 550 -20.38 -23.33 -26.02
C ASP A 550 -21.66 -23.34 -26.89
N SER A 551 -22.79 -23.12 -26.21
CA SER A 551 -24.09 -22.63 -26.71
C SER A 551 -24.99 -23.56 -27.55
N GLU A 552 -26.12 -23.99 -26.96
CA GLU A 552 -27.46 -23.84 -27.57
C GLU A 552 -28.62 -24.16 -26.60
N ILE A 553 -29.55 -23.19 -26.49
CA ILE A 553 -31.02 -23.27 -26.44
C ILE A 553 -31.66 -24.52 -25.79
N ILE A 554 -32.29 -24.35 -24.63
CA ILE A 554 -33.11 -25.38 -23.98
C ILE A 554 -34.61 -25.15 -24.23
N GLY A 555 -35.18 -26.05 -25.04
CA GLY A 555 -36.61 -26.30 -25.12
C GLY A 555 -37.07 -27.28 -24.04
N LEU A 556 -38.18 -26.95 -23.38
CA LEU A 556 -38.89 -27.72 -22.38
C LEU A 556 -39.25 -29.14 -22.85
N ASN A 557 -39.12 -30.14 -21.96
CA ASN A 557 -40.18 -31.11 -21.75
C ASN A 557 -40.10 -31.84 -20.40
N LYS A 558 -41.31 -32.07 -19.87
CA LYS A 558 -41.70 -32.71 -18.60
C LYS A 558 -41.19 -34.14 -18.45
N ALA A 559 -40.82 -34.50 -17.21
CA ALA A 559 -41.12 -35.81 -16.65
C ALA A 559 -41.13 -35.75 -15.11
N GLU A 560 -42.24 -36.24 -14.53
CA GLU A 560 -42.56 -36.38 -13.11
C GLU A 560 -41.79 -37.53 -12.43
N LYS A 561 -41.92 -37.57 -11.09
CA LYS A 561 -41.60 -38.65 -10.11
C LYS A 561 -40.33 -38.47 -9.31
N GLU A 562 -40.25 -38.77 -8.01
CA GLU A 562 -41.19 -39.15 -6.95
C GLU A 562 -40.43 -38.93 -5.63
N ILE A 563 -41.14 -38.49 -4.60
CA ILE A 563 -40.60 -38.21 -3.24
C ILE A 563 -40.53 -39.53 -2.44
N PRO A 564 -39.55 -39.69 -1.54
CA PRO A 564 -39.79 -40.43 -0.30
C PRO A 564 -39.63 -39.54 0.94
N VAL A 565 -40.71 -39.53 1.72
CA VAL A 565 -40.82 -39.05 3.10
C VAL A 565 -40.36 -40.15 4.05
N CYS A 566 -39.62 -39.79 5.10
CA CYS A 566 -39.58 -40.33 6.48
C CYS A 566 -38.27 -39.85 7.13
N GLY A 567 -38.18 -39.41 8.38
CA GLY A 567 -39.12 -39.34 9.48
C GLY A 567 -38.39 -38.73 10.69
N ASN A 568 -39.18 -38.21 11.63
CA ASN A 568 -38.82 -37.55 12.89
C ASN A 568 -37.69 -38.22 13.69
N ASP A 569 -36.95 -37.41 14.46
CA ASP A 569 -36.84 -37.64 15.90
C ASP A 569 -36.65 -36.32 16.67
N ASN A 570 -37.46 -36.21 17.73
CA ASN A 570 -37.51 -35.13 18.70
C ASN A 570 -36.26 -35.12 19.58
N GLU A 571 -35.81 -33.95 20.03
CA GLU A 571 -35.44 -33.77 21.45
C GLU A 571 -35.52 -32.30 21.87
N GLN A 572 -36.10 -32.11 23.06
CA GLN A 572 -36.53 -30.85 23.69
C GLN A 572 -35.44 -30.22 24.57
N PHE A 573 -35.74 -28.99 25.03
CA PHE A 573 -35.14 -28.18 26.10
C PHE A 573 -34.02 -27.22 25.68
N SER A 574 -33.99 -25.94 26.08
CA SER A 574 -34.88 -25.10 26.88
C SER A 574 -34.56 -23.63 26.64
N SER A 575 -35.57 -22.78 26.70
CA SER A 575 -35.48 -21.32 26.67
C SER A 575 -34.86 -20.75 27.95
N ASP A 576 -34.19 -19.60 27.85
CA ASP A 576 -34.64 -18.35 28.51
C ASP A 576 -33.56 -17.25 28.40
N SER A 577 -33.86 -16.17 27.69
CA SER A 577 -33.93 -14.81 28.25
C SER A 577 -33.85 -13.72 27.15
N LEU A 578 -34.61 -12.65 27.40
CA LEU A 578 -34.60 -11.29 26.80
C LEU A 578 -35.67 -10.96 25.73
N ALA A 579 -36.86 -10.61 26.26
CA ALA A 579 -37.63 -9.36 26.08
C ALA A 579 -37.54 -8.63 24.71
N GLN A 580 -38.64 -8.63 23.92
CA GLN A 580 -39.65 -7.54 23.75
C GLN A 580 -39.05 -6.22 23.19
N CYS A 581 -39.45 -5.58 22.10
CA CYS A 581 -40.61 -5.57 21.18
C CYS A 581 -40.28 -4.54 20.03
N PRO A 582 -41.13 -4.22 19.03
CA PRO A 582 -42.10 -5.01 18.25
C PRO A 582 -41.89 -4.85 16.72
N LEU A 583 -42.20 -5.90 15.95
CA LEU A 583 -42.37 -5.83 14.49
C LEU A 583 -43.87 -5.74 14.17
N HIS A 584 -44.26 -4.76 13.35
CA HIS A 584 -45.58 -4.75 12.70
C HIS A 584 -45.56 -5.69 11.48
N PRO A 585 -46.61 -6.51 11.27
CA PRO A 585 -46.70 -7.42 10.14
C PRO A 585 -47.38 -6.71 8.96
N ILE A 586 -46.83 -6.85 7.75
CA ILE A 586 -47.59 -6.63 6.51
C ILE A 586 -47.63 -7.96 5.76
N SER A 587 -48.86 -8.38 5.55
CA SER A 587 -49.36 -9.56 4.83
C SER A 587 -48.94 -9.57 3.37
N LEU A 588 -48.41 -10.72 2.92
CA LEU A 588 -48.25 -11.08 1.51
C LEU A 588 -49.59 -11.61 0.97
N GLU A 589 -50.16 -10.91 -0.01
CA GLU A 589 -51.10 -11.49 -0.96
C GLU A 589 -50.37 -11.85 -2.26
N SER A 590 -50.78 -13.01 -2.78
CA SER A 590 -50.32 -13.69 -3.98
C SER A 590 -50.59 -12.95 -5.28
N GLY A 591 -49.62 -12.96 -6.19
CA GLY A 591 -49.83 -12.63 -7.60
C GLY A 591 -48.59 -12.90 -8.44
N GLU A 592 -48.61 -13.97 -9.24
CA GLU A 592 -47.60 -14.28 -10.24
C GLU A 592 -47.55 -13.21 -11.35
N ALA A 593 -46.38 -12.57 -11.57
CA ALA A 593 -46.03 -11.97 -12.85
C ALA A 593 -44.50 -11.73 -12.99
N LYS A 594 -43.89 -12.57 -13.83
CA LYS A 594 -42.80 -12.35 -14.80
C LYS A 594 -41.61 -11.42 -14.47
N SER A 595 -40.42 -12.01 -14.70
CA SER A 595 -39.08 -11.44 -14.83
C SER A 595 -39.01 -10.07 -15.50
N ASP A 596 -38.44 -9.10 -14.76
CA ASP A 596 -37.63 -7.94 -15.21
C ASP A 596 -37.54 -6.84 -14.10
N ALA A 597 -37.69 -7.20 -12.81
CA ALA A 597 -37.80 -6.22 -11.71
C ALA A 597 -36.54 -5.99 -10.85
N GLU A 598 -35.52 -6.85 -10.89
CA GLU A 598 -34.32 -6.69 -10.02
C GLU A 598 -33.39 -5.54 -10.46
N SER A 599 -33.50 -5.07 -11.72
CA SER A 599 -32.77 -3.89 -12.20
C SER A 599 -33.45 -2.57 -11.80
N GLU A 600 -34.78 -2.56 -11.65
CA GLU A 600 -35.54 -1.34 -11.36
C GLU A 600 -35.63 -1.06 -9.87
N GLU A 601 -35.67 -2.10 -9.03
CA GLU A 601 -35.70 -1.95 -7.56
C GLU A 601 -34.35 -1.48 -7.01
N THR A 602 -33.24 -1.92 -7.64
CA THR A 602 -31.88 -1.42 -7.33
C THR A 602 -31.69 0.03 -7.78
N SER A 603 -32.22 0.42 -8.95
CA SER A 603 -32.20 1.82 -9.41
C SER A 603 -33.08 2.73 -8.58
N ARG A 604 -34.27 2.28 -8.13
CA ARG A 604 -35.14 3.06 -7.22
C ARG A 604 -34.54 3.18 -5.81
N LEU A 605 -33.77 2.20 -5.34
CA LEU A 605 -33.03 2.30 -4.07
C LEU A 605 -31.87 3.32 -4.16
N ILE A 606 -31.21 3.39 -5.32
CA ILE A 606 -30.13 4.36 -5.59
C ILE A 606 -30.70 5.78 -5.76
N GLU A 607 -31.83 5.93 -6.45
CA GLU A 607 -32.54 7.21 -6.59
C GLU A 607 -33.12 7.70 -5.24
N GLY A 608 -33.64 6.80 -4.41
CA GLY A 608 -34.10 7.13 -3.05
C GLY A 608 -32.97 7.56 -2.10
N LEU A 609 -31.76 6.99 -2.24
CA LEU A 609 -30.57 7.39 -1.47
C LEU A 609 -30.02 8.77 -1.90
N LEU A 610 -30.25 9.18 -3.16
CA LEU A 610 -29.87 10.48 -3.68
C LEU A 610 -30.82 11.60 -3.21
N ASP A 611 -32.10 11.29 -2.97
CA ASP A 611 -33.08 12.24 -2.43
C ASP A 611 -32.95 12.48 -0.91
N GLU A 612 -32.47 11.49 -0.13
CA GLU A 612 -32.19 11.66 1.31
C GLU A 612 -30.85 12.37 1.59
N TYR A 613 -29.92 12.35 0.64
CA TYR A 613 -28.59 12.97 0.74
C TYR A 613 -28.20 13.65 -0.58
N PRO A 614 -28.71 14.87 -0.86
CA PRO A 614 -28.46 15.56 -2.14
C PRO A 614 -26.98 15.88 -2.42
N THR A 615 -26.07 15.70 -1.45
CA THR A 615 -24.62 15.92 -1.58
C THR A 615 -23.87 14.75 -2.24
N LEU A 616 -24.52 13.61 -2.51
CA LEU A 616 -23.91 12.48 -3.24
C LEU A 616 -23.81 12.72 -4.76
N GLY A 617 -24.60 13.65 -5.32
CA GLY A 617 -24.51 14.10 -6.71
C GLY A 617 -23.45 15.19 -6.97
N GLU A 618 -22.88 15.78 -5.92
CA GLU A 618 -21.88 16.86 -6.02
C GLU A 618 -20.43 16.39 -5.79
N CYS A 619 -20.20 15.14 -5.40
CA CYS A 619 -18.84 14.60 -5.23
C CYS A 619 -18.15 14.18 -6.54
N SER A 620 -18.71 14.53 -7.71
CA SER A 620 -18.03 14.46 -9.01
C SER A 620 -17.58 15.84 -9.56
N LEU A 621 -17.67 16.91 -8.75
CA LEU A 621 -17.23 18.26 -9.12
C LEU A 621 -16.48 18.94 -7.97
N VAL A 622 -15.32 18.40 -7.60
CA VAL A 622 -14.27 19.19 -6.92
C VAL A 622 -13.03 19.16 -7.81
N SER A 623 -13.18 19.76 -8.99
CA SER A 623 -12.07 20.25 -9.81
C SER A 623 -12.45 21.57 -10.47
N VAL A 624 -13.03 22.52 -9.72
CA VAL A 624 -13.29 23.88 -10.23
C VAL A 624 -13.13 24.90 -9.09
N HIS A 625 -11.89 25.21 -8.75
CA HIS A 625 -11.51 26.49 -8.11
C HIS A 625 -10.42 27.20 -8.91
N GLN A 626 -10.49 27.07 -10.24
CA GLN A 626 -9.55 27.69 -11.19
C GLN A 626 -10.22 28.47 -12.33
N THR A 627 -11.49 28.88 -12.19
CA THR A 627 -12.22 29.60 -13.25
C THR A 627 -12.81 30.95 -12.84
N GLU A 628 -12.31 31.60 -11.78
CA GLU A 628 -12.54 33.04 -11.57
C GLU A 628 -11.39 33.92 -12.09
N ARG A 629 -10.24 33.34 -12.46
CA ARG A 629 -9.11 34.07 -13.08
C ARG A 629 -9.11 34.06 -14.61
N GLU A 630 -9.82 33.15 -15.26
CA GLU A 630 -9.84 33.05 -16.73
C GLU A 630 -10.94 33.88 -17.40
N VAL A 631 -11.97 34.33 -16.64
CA VAL A 631 -12.96 35.31 -17.14
C VAL A 631 -12.37 36.72 -17.18
N ALA A 632 -11.40 37.04 -16.31
CA ALA A 632 -10.68 38.31 -16.32
C ALA A 632 -9.72 38.46 -17.52
N LEU A 633 -9.35 37.36 -18.19
CA LEU A 633 -8.42 37.36 -19.33
C LEU A 633 -9.10 37.57 -20.70
N LEU A 634 -10.43 37.71 -20.74
CA LEU A 634 -11.18 38.02 -21.97
C LEU A 634 -11.57 39.50 -22.10
N GLU A 635 -11.50 40.30 -21.04
CA GLU A 635 -11.88 41.73 -21.07
C GLU A 635 -10.71 42.69 -21.40
N ASP A 636 -9.45 42.26 -21.31
CA ASP A 636 -8.27 43.10 -21.59
C ASP A 636 -7.82 43.10 -23.07
N SER A 637 -8.72 42.72 -23.98
CA SER A 637 -8.55 42.91 -25.43
C SER A 637 -8.84 44.35 -25.89
N LEU A 638 -9.01 45.30 -24.96
CA LEU A 638 -9.34 46.70 -25.23
C LEU A 638 -8.36 47.68 -24.55
N ASN A 639 -7.15 47.71 -25.11
CA ASN A 639 -6.07 48.69 -24.95
C ASN A 639 -6.51 50.12 -24.51
N ILE A 640 -6.16 50.58 -23.31
CA ILE A 640 -5.83 51.98 -22.91
C ILE A 640 -5.05 51.94 -21.57
N SER A 641 -3.93 52.68 -21.52
CA SER A 641 -3.03 52.83 -20.37
C SER A 641 -3.59 53.69 -19.24
N GLU A 642 -3.23 53.40 -17.98
CA GLU A 642 -2.52 54.30 -17.05
C GLU A 642 -2.45 53.71 -15.62
N SER A 643 -1.29 53.89 -14.97
CA SER A 643 -1.04 53.82 -13.50
C SER A 643 -0.90 52.41 -12.86
N PHE A 644 0.22 51.70 -13.06
CA PHE A 644 1.56 51.89 -12.44
C PHE A 644 1.66 51.74 -10.91
N TRP A 645 0.59 51.57 -10.13
CA TRP A 645 0.74 51.32 -8.69
C TRP A 645 -0.41 50.47 -8.11
N ARG A 646 -0.17 49.17 -7.94
CA ARG A 646 -0.63 48.38 -6.76
C ARG A 646 -0.07 46.95 -6.78
N ASN A 647 0.97 46.81 -5.98
CA ASN A 647 1.63 45.64 -5.38
C ASN A 647 0.86 44.31 -5.39
N ASP A 648 1.57 43.25 -5.79
CA ASP A 648 1.80 42.04 -4.98
C ASP A 648 2.86 41.15 -5.68
N THR A 649 4.13 41.32 -5.30
CA THR A 649 5.20 40.35 -5.57
C THR A 649 5.93 40.05 -4.27
N GLU A 650 5.86 38.79 -3.84
CA GLU A 650 6.54 38.27 -2.66
C GLU A 650 8.07 38.35 -2.80
N ILE A 651 8.67 38.90 -1.75
CA ILE A 651 10.10 39.08 -1.53
C ILE A 651 10.69 37.76 -0.99
N GLN A 652 11.76 37.25 -1.60
CA GLN A 652 12.62 36.26 -0.97
C GLN A 652 13.55 36.94 0.05
N TRP A 653 13.58 36.44 1.28
CA TRP A 653 14.41 36.99 2.35
C TRP A 653 15.83 36.41 2.29
N VAL A 654 16.83 37.28 2.24
CA VAL A 654 18.24 36.95 2.51
C VAL A 654 18.47 37.13 4.01
N GLU A 655 18.91 36.08 4.71
CA GLU A 655 18.93 36.02 6.19
C GLU A 655 20.05 36.86 6.85
N ASP A 656 21.02 37.40 6.11
CA ASP A 656 22.04 38.29 6.68
C ASP A 656 22.17 39.59 5.88
N ALA A 657 21.51 40.63 6.39
CA ALA A 657 21.52 41.97 5.81
C ALA A 657 22.94 42.59 5.75
N LYS A 658 23.90 42.04 6.48
CA LYS A 658 25.27 42.57 6.50
C LYS A 658 26.08 42.10 5.30
N GLU A 659 25.93 40.83 4.88
CA GLU A 659 26.59 40.29 3.68
C GLU A 659 26.08 40.95 2.40
N VAL A 660 24.77 41.19 2.33
CA VAL A 660 24.14 41.92 1.21
C VAL A 660 24.71 43.33 1.09
N MET A 661 24.91 44.03 2.22
CA MET A 661 25.42 45.39 2.21
C MET A 661 26.93 45.46 1.88
N GLU A 662 27.74 44.50 2.36
CA GLU A 662 29.17 44.41 2.00
C GLU A 662 29.36 44.11 0.50
N PHE A 663 28.49 43.27 -0.08
CA PHE A 663 28.50 42.96 -1.51
C PHE A 663 28.05 44.14 -2.39
N LEU A 664 27.03 44.88 -1.96
CA LEU A 664 26.57 46.09 -2.66
C LEU A 664 27.64 47.20 -2.63
N GLU A 665 28.37 47.35 -1.53
CA GLU A 665 29.53 48.26 -1.46
C GLU A 665 30.66 47.81 -2.40
N MET A 666 30.92 46.50 -2.53
CA MET A 666 31.87 45.95 -3.52
C MET A 666 31.47 46.23 -4.97
N LEU A 667 30.17 46.29 -5.28
CA LEU A 667 29.64 46.66 -6.59
C LEU A 667 29.59 48.19 -6.84
N GLY A 668 30.10 48.99 -5.91
CA GLY A 668 30.17 50.45 -6.03
C GLY A 668 28.86 51.18 -5.72
N VAL A 669 27.89 50.51 -5.09
CA VAL A 669 26.61 51.09 -4.72
C VAL A 669 26.77 51.88 -3.42
N SER A 670 26.74 53.21 -3.52
CA SER A 670 26.88 54.14 -2.39
C SER A 670 25.53 54.43 -1.72
N ARG A 671 25.57 54.61 -0.39
CA ARG A 671 24.41 54.68 0.52
C ARG A 671 23.57 55.97 0.45
N SER A 672 23.70 56.79 -0.58
CA SER A 672 23.33 58.21 -0.53
C SER A 672 22.10 58.65 -1.32
N ASP A 673 21.22 57.76 -1.80
CA ASP A 673 19.97 58.20 -2.44
C ASP A 673 18.78 57.33 -2.01
N GLU A 674 17.66 57.97 -1.68
CA GLU A 674 16.39 57.37 -1.21
C GLU A 674 15.66 56.55 -2.30
N GLN A 675 16.36 56.07 -3.32
CA GLN A 675 15.89 55.13 -4.32
C GLN A 675 16.91 54.00 -4.46
N LEU A 676 16.49 52.77 -4.17
CA LEU A 676 17.28 51.56 -4.42
C LEU A 676 17.69 51.54 -5.90
N PRO A 677 18.99 51.38 -6.24
CA PRO A 677 19.41 51.38 -7.63
C PRO A 677 18.91 50.11 -8.34
N GLU A 678 18.42 50.29 -9.57
CA GLU A 678 18.10 49.18 -10.47
C GLU A 678 19.38 48.44 -10.84
N LEU A 679 19.49 47.17 -10.44
CA LEU A 679 20.59 46.29 -10.84
C LEU A 679 20.43 45.92 -12.31
N SER A 680 21.53 45.98 -13.08
CA SER A 680 21.51 45.50 -14.46
C SER A 680 21.38 43.97 -14.51
N VAL A 681 20.85 43.45 -15.62
CA VAL A 681 20.73 41.99 -15.85
C VAL A 681 22.07 41.27 -15.68
N GLU A 682 23.16 41.90 -16.11
CA GLU A 682 24.52 41.36 -15.97
C GLU A 682 24.97 41.27 -14.50
N GLN A 683 24.55 42.21 -13.64
CA GLN A 683 24.84 42.16 -12.20
C GLN A 683 24.02 41.07 -11.49
N ILE A 684 22.78 40.84 -11.92
CA ILE A 684 21.92 39.77 -11.41
C ILE A 684 22.45 38.40 -11.84
N GLU A 685 22.90 38.25 -13.09
CA GLU A 685 23.51 37.01 -13.57
C GLU A 685 24.83 36.70 -12.86
N MET A 686 25.60 37.73 -12.47
CA MET A 686 26.81 37.53 -11.67
C MET A 686 26.48 37.01 -10.26
N PHE A 687 25.44 37.57 -9.62
CA PHE A 687 24.98 37.15 -8.28
C PHE A 687 24.42 35.72 -8.24
N LEU A 688 23.77 35.26 -9.31
CA LEU A 688 23.24 33.89 -9.38
C LEU A 688 24.29 32.83 -9.71
N ASN A 689 25.47 33.25 -10.22
CA ASN A 689 26.54 32.35 -10.62
C ASN A 689 27.65 32.16 -9.57
N GLU A 690 27.80 33.09 -8.62
CA GLU A 690 28.59 32.89 -7.39
C GLU A 690 27.74 32.25 -6.29
#